data_AF-A0A919T6D0-F1
#
_entry.id   AF-A0A919T6D0-F1
#
_cell.length_a   1.000
_cell.length_b   1.000
_cell.length_c   1.000
_cell.angle_alpha   90.00
_cell.angle_beta   90.00
_cell.angle_gamma   90.00
#
_symmetry.space_group_name_H-M   'P 1'
#
loop_
_entity.id
_entity.type
_entity.pdbx_description
1 polymer ?
#
loop_
_entity_poly.entity_id
_entity_poly.type
_entity_poly.pdbx_seq_one_letter_code
_entity_poly.pdbx_strand_id
1 'polypeptide(L)'
;MVMAAGAAGPVSAAPPAHRSDPAGNWSVADGRLTWQSDKPVPMGDAAVEFWSGDTLLGRPRPLADGRTFRLDLGQAKLGDLSVRAGGKRLDQAPPAAAAKRAAPATAPALGTANPVDPGVKGPFRTISGEYDLPGVKLPDFPENVEMRAVVVAPKGAPGARPLALFLHGRHTVCFHGTDEDVPQEWPCPAGTDPIPSYRGYLQAQELLASQGYVTVSISANGINGQDFASDDGGAQARSSLVRLHLARWADWAGSGRAGAPAIVRAAPRADLSKVFLMGHSRGGEGVSRAAMDTLTPPPAAQDGYHGKVRWTIRGLLLIGPTIFGHDPVPDVPSATILPGCDGDVFDLQGQMFVDETRGVSRGKALHSALYVIGANHNFFNTEWTPGQSVAPSFDDFFSGDEPDPVCSPGTPTRLTAPQQQNVGATYIAAAARLFVAGDDRVRPLLDGSGARARSADPARVLSHALGARRDAVLTPDPTVRVSAGARICEQVTRDAAASCLDPEDINSGTGHFTWFGPVIPEPGRYAAALNWSAAGTPIRLTPARPVSVAGDQALALRVIVPPNSTGTRFGVTAVGPDGRRTTLGDVRIDGLPGTELTTSYWGQEVRVPLRGTRTVAAVELTPRTATGSAWVLDAWGWNPGTPNPQETGLPRIDIGSLVVVEGDSGTKTYRVPVNITGRGAGVVRLFQVDSNTYESTSWLATVRPGDRSITVPVEVAGDILYGEDENQYILAKAEKGVVIGDWIGGVEVQNDDPEPVVTVEPVADRVAEGGTLSWRFSLSAPTETWFYVVTEPHAPTGGAELSTTDVDPEWFEQNAYEPVEPSRPLSSTYLTPYVFFDPGVTTAELTVPTVTDGLTEPDEAVELHFVYGYEGPPLTGVVTGG
;
A
#
# COMPACT_ATOMS: atom_id res chain seq x y z
N MET A 1 -1.72 -73.05 -28.52
CA MET A 1 -3.17 -73.16 -28.78
C MET A 1 -3.87 -72.44 -27.65
N VAL A 2 -4.74 -71.49 -27.99
CA VAL A 2 -5.55 -70.59 -27.13
C VAL A 2 -4.80 -69.46 -26.40
N MET A 3 -4.96 -68.25 -26.95
CA MET A 3 -4.79 -66.96 -26.29
C MET A 3 -6.01 -66.65 -25.39
N ALA A 4 -5.77 -66.04 -24.23
CA ALA A 4 -6.77 -65.32 -23.43
C ALA A 4 -6.01 -64.20 -22.69
N ALA A 5 -6.14 -62.94 -23.13
CA ALA A 5 -7.14 -61.95 -22.71
C ALA A 5 -6.88 -61.46 -21.27
N GLY A 6 -6.19 -60.31 -21.17
CA GLY A 6 -5.99 -59.56 -19.94
C GLY A 6 -7.26 -58.84 -19.52
N ALA A 7 -7.58 -58.89 -18.23
CA ALA A 7 -8.63 -58.10 -17.61
C ALA A 7 -8.06 -56.75 -17.16
N ALA A 8 -8.56 -55.67 -17.76
CA ALA A 8 -8.37 -54.31 -17.28
C ALA A 8 -9.24 -54.09 -16.03
N GLY A 9 -8.63 -53.58 -14.96
CA GLY A 9 -9.37 -53.06 -13.81
C GLY A 9 -10.14 -51.78 -14.17
N PRO A 10 -11.19 -51.44 -13.40
CA PRO A 10 -12.04 -50.29 -13.68
C PRO A 10 -11.23 -48.99 -13.59
N VAL A 11 -11.30 -48.22 -14.66
CA VAL A 11 -10.76 -46.88 -14.79
C VAL A 11 -11.54 -45.96 -13.84
N SER A 12 -10.87 -45.44 -12.83
CA SER A 12 -11.39 -44.32 -12.04
C SER A 12 -11.51 -43.11 -12.98
N ALA A 13 -12.72 -42.58 -13.15
CA ALA A 13 -12.93 -41.33 -13.86
C ALA A 13 -12.12 -40.22 -13.17
N ALA A 14 -11.44 -39.40 -13.97
CA ALA A 14 -10.74 -38.22 -13.50
C ALA A 14 -11.75 -37.23 -12.90
N PRO A 15 -11.36 -36.46 -11.86
CA PRO A 15 -12.18 -35.34 -11.39
C PRO A 15 -12.47 -34.37 -12.55
N PRO A 16 -13.63 -33.68 -12.54
CA PRO A 16 -13.97 -32.72 -13.59
C PRO A 16 -12.90 -31.63 -13.66
N ALA A 17 -12.52 -31.26 -14.89
CA ALA A 17 -11.58 -30.18 -15.13
C ALA A 17 -12.21 -28.83 -14.74
N HIS A 18 -11.51 -28.07 -13.91
CA HIS A 18 -11.75 -26.63 -13.74
C HIS A 18 -11.67 -25.94 -15.11
N ARG A 19 -12.67 -25.13 -15.46
CA ARG A 19 -12.67 -24.34 -16.69
C ARG A 19 -12.33 -22.88 -16.34
N SER A 20 -11.31 -22.36 -17.02
CA SER A 20 -10.74 -21.01 -16.91
C SER A 20 -10.92 -20.27 -18.23
N ASP A 21 -11.36 -19.00 -18.23
CA ASP A 21 -11.37 -18.14 -19.44
C ASP A 21 -10.34 -17.02 -19.43
N PRO A 22 -9.95 -16.53 -20.62
CA PRO A 22 -9.02 -15.42 -20.79
C PRO A 22 -9.55 -14.00 -20.44
N ALA A 23 -10.78 -13.81 -19.97
CA ALA A 23 -11.35 -12.45 -19.79
C ALA A 23 -11.63 -12.02 -18.34
N GLY A 24 -11.64 -12.93 -17.38
CA GLY A 24 -11.87 -12.55 -16.00
C GLY A 24 -12.09 -13.74 -15.11
N ASN A 25 -11.01 -14.47 -14.87
CA ASN A 25 -10.67 -15.45 -13.82
C ASN A 25 -11.42 -15.41 -12.46
N TRP A 26 -12.69 -15.06 -12.39
CA TRP A 26 -13.49 -14.86 -11.19
C TRP A 26 -14.51 -15.99 -11.02
N SER A 27 -14.87 -16.31 -9.77
CA SER A 27 -15.96 -17.21 -9.41
C SER A 27 -16.55 -16.79 -8.07
N VAL A 28 -17.83 -17.06 -7.86
CA VAL A 28 -18.52 -16.85 -6.58
C VAL A 28 -19.08 -18.19 -6.12
N ALA A 29 -18.64 -18.67 -4.97
CA ALA A 29 -19.11 -19.92 -4.37
C ALA A 29 -19.07 -19.83 -2.85
N ASP A 30 -20.08 -20.38 -2.16
CA ASP A 30 -20.19 -20.41 -0.69
C ASP A 30 -19.98 -19.03 -0.02
N GLY A 31 -20.52 -17.95 -0.61
CA GLY A 31 -20.37 -16.60 -0.06
C GLY A 31 -18.95 -16.08 -0.17
N ARG A 32 -18.14 -16.59 -1.12
CA ARG A 32 -16.78 -16.13 -1.36
C ARG A 32 -16.57 -15.73 -2.80
N LEU A 33 -16.02 -14.54 -2.99
CA LEU A 33 -15.46 -14.10 -4.26
C LEU A 33 -14.07 -14.71 -4.39
N THR A 34 -13.86 -15.47 -5.45
CA THR A 34 -12.57 -16.08 -5.77
C THR A 34 -12.09 -15.53 -7.10
N TRP A 35 -10.85 -15.06 -7.15
CA TRP A 35 -10.15 -14.78 -8.40
C TRP A 35 -8.94 -15.72 -8.54
N GLN A 36 -8.72 -16.26 -9.74
CA GLN A 36 -7.65 -17.18 -10.05
C GLN A 36 -6.79 -16.67 -11.21
N SER A 37 -5.68 -16.00 -10.96
CA SER A 37 -4.84 -15.51 -12.05
C SER A 37 -4.26 -16.63 -12.93
N ASP A 38 -4.15 -16.38 -14.25
CA ASP A 38 -3.50 -17.28 -15.22
C ASP A 38 -2.04 -17.58 -14.87
N LYS A 39 -1.39 -16.63 -14.19
CA LYS A 39 0.01 -16.70 -13.78
C LYS A 39 0.09 -16.50 -12.27
N PRO A 40 1.12 -17.04 -11.59
CA PRO A 40 1.37 -16.70 -10.20
C PRO A 40 1.40 -15.18 -10.05
N VAL A 41 0.59 -14.65 -9.14
CA VAL A 41 0.65 -13.24 -8.76
C VAL A 41 1.84 -13.11 -7.82
N PRO A 42 2.89 -12.39 -8.21
CA PRO A 42 4.09 -12.34 -7.40
C PRO A 42 3.77 -11.79 -6.01
N MET A 43 4.29 -12.44 -4.97
CA MET A 43 4.12 -11.98 -3.60
C MET A 43 4.89 -10.66 -3.42
N GLY A 44 4.16 -9.55 -3.45
CA GLY A 44 4.66 -8.20 -3.23
C GLY A 44 4.18 -7.58 -1.91
N ASP A 45 4.57 -6.35 -1.67
CA ASP A 45 4.20 -5.53 -0.53
C ASP A 45 2.76 -5.03 -0.60
N ALA A 46 2.34 -4.56 -1.78
CA ALA A 46 0.98 -4.11 -2.00
C ALA A 46 0.00 -5.25 -1.72
N ALA A 47 -1.01 -4.97 -0.89
CA ALA A 47 -2.07 -5.92 -0.67
C ALA A 47 -2.85 -6.12 -1.97
N VAL A 48 -3.14 -7.37 -2.31
CA VAL A 48 -4.15 -7.66 -3.33
C VAL A 48 -5.49 -7.26 -2.75
N GLU A 49 -6.25 -6.52 -3.53
CA GLU A 49 -7.52 -5.92 -3.18
C GLU A 49 -8.54 -6.25 -4.27
N PHE A 50 -9.73 -6.67 -3.88
CA PHE A 50 -10.86 -6.82 -4.80
C PHE A 50 -11.69 -5.56 -4.78
N TRP A 51 -12.13 -5.11 -5.95
CA TRP A 51 -12.91 -3.88 -6.13
C TRP A 51 -14.13 -4.15 -7.00
N SER A 52 -15.22 -3.43 -6.75
CA SER A 52 -16.43 -3.35 -7.58
C SER A 52 -16.63 -1.89 -7.99
N GLY A 53 -16.30 -1.55 -9.24
CA GLY A 53 -16.17 -0.16 -9.67
C GLY A 53 -15.13 0.61 -8.84
N ASP A 54 -15.58 1.64 -8.11
CA ASP A 54 -14.75 2.46 -7.20
C ASP A 54 -14.85 2.05 -5.73
N THR A 55 -15.49 0.91 -5.45
CA THR A 55 -15.69 0.41 -4.09
C THR A 55 -14.70 -0.72 -3.83
N LEU A 56 -13.83 -0.56 -2.82
CA LEU A 56 -13.00 -1.65 -2.32
C LEU A 56 -13.95 -2.69 -1.72
N LEU A 57 -13.83 -3.96 -2.07
CA LEU A 57 -14.59 -5.04 -1.45
C LEU A 57 -13.87 -5.61 -0.23
N GLY A 58 -12.53 -5.62 -0.30
CA GLY A 58 -11.68 -6.14 0.76
C GLY A 58 -10.38 -6.71 0.22
N ARG A 59 -9.58 -7.27 1.13
CA ARG A 59 -8.28 -7.89 0.82
C ARG A 59 -8.45 -9.41 0.84
N PRO A 60 -8.48 -10.08 -0.32
CA PRO A 60 -8.62 -11.53 -0.35
C PRO A 60 -7.44 -12.23 0.33
N ARG A 61 -7.73 -13.36 0.98
CA ARG A 61 -6.73 -14.32 1.41
C ARG A 61 -6.11 -14.99 0.18
N PRO A 62 -4.78 -14.91 0.00
CA PRO A 62 -4.09 -15.72 -0.99
C PRO A 62 -4.08 -17.20 -0.55
N LEU A 63 -4.29 -18.11 -1.50
CA LEU A 63 -4.05 -19.53 -1.30
C LEU A 63 -2.58 -19.87 -1.59
N ALA A 64 -2.20 -21.07 -1.18
CA ALA A 64 -0.83 -21.57 -1.24
C ALA A 64 -0.27 -21.60 -2.67
N ASP A 65 -1.11 -21.76 -3.69
CA ASP A 65 -0.74 -21.83 -5.11
C ASP A 65 -0.26 -20.50 -5.72
N GLY A 66 -0.38 -19.38 -4.99
CA GLY A 66 0.01 -18.05 -5.45
C GLY A 66 -0.82 -17.52 -6.64
N ARG A 67 -1.92 -18.19 -6.98
CA ARG A 67 -2.80 -17.83 -8.12
C ARG A 67 -4.21 -17.55 -7.66
N THR A 68 -4.69 -18.24 -6.63
CA THR A 68 -6.05 -18.15 -6.16
C THR A 68 -6.14 -17.23 -4.95
N PHE A 69 -7.05 -16.27 -5.04
CA PHE A 69 -7.32 -15.25 -4.02
C PHE A 69 -8.79 -15.34 -3.65
N ARG A 70 -9.10 -15.48 -2.35
CA ARG A 70 -10.47 -15.63 -1.85
C ARG A 70 -10.81 -14.54 -0.86
N LEU A 71 -11.88 -13.83 -1.14
CA LEU A 71 -12.49 -12.86 -0.22
C LEU A 71 -13.85 -13.41 0.18
N ASP A 72 -14.12 -13.50 1.48
CA ASP A 72 -15.48 -13.75 1.95
C ASP A 72 -16.32 -12.52 1.57
N LEU A 73 -17.37 -12.75 0.78
CA LEU A 73 -18.29 -11.72 0.31
C LEU A 73 -19.31 -11.42 1.39
N GLY A 74 -19.29 -10.19 1.91
CA GLY A 74 -20.46 -9.62 2.58
C GLY A 74 -21.49 -9.11 1.56
N GLN A 75 -22.25 -8.08 1.93
CA GLN A 75 -23.34 -7.50 1.13
C GLN A 75 -22.90 -6.66 -0.08
N ALA A 76 -21.65 -6.81 -0.53
CA ALA A 76 -21.09 -5.98 -1.58
C ALA A 76 -21.79 -6.22 -2.92
N LYS A 77 -22.39 -5.17 -3.49
CA LYS A 77 -22.91 -5.24 -4.86
C LYS A 77 -21.76 -5.50 -5.83
N LEU A 78 -21.81 -6.64 -6.50
CA LEU A 78 -20.85 -6.98 -7.53
C LEU A 78 -21.22 -6.28 -8.84
N GLY A 79 -20.21 -5.69 -9.45
CA GLY A 79 -20.23 -5.00 -10.73
C GLY A 79 -18.78 -4.68 -11.09
N ASP A 80 -18.49 -4.35 -12.35
CA ASP A 80 -17.16 -4.01 -12.91
C ASP A 80 -15.98 -4.42 -12.01
N LEU A 81 -15.81 -5.74 -11.84
CA LEU A 81 -14.88 -6.28 -10.85
C LEU A 81 -13.46 -6.02 -11.30
N SER A 82 -12.61 -5.61 -10.37
CA SER A 82 -11.18 -5.47 -10.62
C SER A 82 -10.33 -5.97 -9.45
N VAL A 83 -9.18 -6.56 -9.80
CA VAL A 83 -8.14 -6.90 -8.83
C VAL A 83 -7.11 -5.80 -8.88
N ARG A 84 -6.80 -5.19 -7.74
CA ARG A 84 -5.80 -4.13 -7.65
C ARG A 84 -4.73 -4.48 -6.63
N ALA A 85 -3.51 -3.98 -6.83
CA ALA A 85 -2.46 -3.96 -5.84
C ALA A 85 -1.73 -2.62 -5.91
N GLY A 86 -1.75 -1.85 -4.83
CA GLY A 86 -1.09 -0.53 -4.77
C GLY A 86 -1.65 0.45 -5.81
N GLY A 87 -2.95 0.37 -6.11
CA GLY A 87 -3.62 1.19 -7.14
C GLY A 87 -3.51 0.66 -8.58
N LYS A 88 -2.70 -0.37 -8.84
CA LYS A 88 -2.54 -0.97 -10.18
C LYS A 88 -3.51 -2.14 -10.38
N ARG A 89 -4.23 -2.16 -11.52
CA ARG A 89 -5.10 -3.29 -11.93
C ARG A 89 -4.27 -4.51 -12.37
N LEU A 90 -4.60 -5.70 -11.86
CA LEU A 90 -3.89 -6.97 -12.08
C LEU A 90 -4.64 -7.95 -13.01
N ASP A 91 -5.96 -7.84 -13.07
CA ASP A 91 -6.88 -8.74 -13.80
C ASP A 91 -7.09 -8.32 -15.26
N GLN A 92 -6.44 -7.26 -15.72
CA GLN A 92 -6.54 -6.78 -17.09
C GLN A 92 -5.15 -6.46 -17.64
N ALA A 93 -4.95 -6.71 -18.94
CA ALA A 93 -3.83 -6.10 -19.64
C ALA A 93 -3.93 -4.56 -19.53
N PRO A 94 -2.81 -3.84 -19.31
CA PRO A 94 -2.81 -2.39 -19.29
C PRO A 94 -3.52 -1.86 -20.55
N PRO A 95 -4.41 -0.86 -20.43
CA PRO A 95 -5.13 -0.35 -21.60
C PRO A 95 -4.14 0.04 -22.69
N ALA A 96 -4.43 -0.35 -23.95
CA ALA A 96 -3.67 0.08 -25.10
C ALA A 96 -3.70 1.61 -25.15
N ALA A 97 -2.57 2.26 -24.85
CA ALA A 97 -2.49 3.69 -24.61
C ALA A 97 -3.13 4.52 -25.73
N ALA A 98 -4.31 5.09 -25.47
CA ALA A 98 -5.01 5.98 -26.39
C ALA A 98 -4.91 7.45 -25.94
N ALA A 99 -3.70 8.02 -25.80
CA ALA A 99 -3.52 9.48 -25.89
C ALA A 99 -2.03 9.87 -26.05
N LYS A 100 -1.79 10.80 -26.98
CA LYS A 100 -0.53 11.49 -27.32
C LYS A 100 0.61 11.33 -26.31
N ARG A 101 1.47 10.33 -26.52
CA ARG A 101 2.77 10.20 -25.85
C ARG A 101 3.59 11.47 -26.11
N ALA A 102 3.67 12.38 -25.15
CA ALA A 102 4.79 13.31 -25.10
C ALA A 102 6.05 12.45 -24.93
N ALA A 103 7.11 12.74 -25.68
CA ALA A 103 8.39 12.07 -25.44
C ALA A 103 8.76 12.29 -23.97
N PRO A 104 9.12 11.24 -23.20
CA PRO A 104 9.45 11.41 -21.80
C PRO A 104 10.58 12.44 -21.67
N ALA A 105 10.47 13.31 -20.66
CA ALA A 105 11.53 14.26 -20.40
C ALA A 105 12.83 13.51 -20.10
N THR A 106 13.94 14.05 -20.60
CA THR A 106 15.25 13.53 -20.25
C THR A 106 15.44 13.63 -18.74
N ALA A 107 16.03 12.61 -18.12
CA ALA A 107 16.37 12.65 -16.70
C ALA A 107 17.09 13.97 -16.36
N PRO A 108 16.78 14.61 -15.21
CA PRO A 108 17.39 15.87 -14.83
C PRO A 108 18.91 15.75 -14.79
N ALA A 109 19.60 16.87 -14.97
CA ALA A 109 21.05 16.89 -14.86
C ALA A 109 21.51 16.46 -13.45
N LEU A 110 22.71 15.90 -13.35
CA LEU A 110 23.29 15.60 -12.03
C LEU A 110 23.44 16.89 -11.21
N GLY A 111 23.00 16.82 -9.95
CA GLY A 111 23.25 17.87 -8.97
C GLY A 111 24.74 18.08 -8.68
N THR A 112 25.02 19.07 -7.85
CA THR A 112 26.40 19.33 -7.39
C THR A 112 26.86 18.20 -6.47
N ALA A 113 28.05 17.66 -6.71
CA ALA A 113 28.61 16.61 -5.86
C ALA A 113 28.85 17.13 -4.43
N ASN A 114 28.29 16.43 -3.45
CA ASN A 114 28.55 16.72 -2.05
C ASN A 114 30.03 16.44 -1.72
N PRO A 115 30.72 17.27 -0.91
CA PRO A 115 32.13 17.06 -0.60
C PRO A 115 32.41 15.78 0.17
N VAL A 116 31.46 15.34 1.01
CA VAL A 116 31.55 14.07 1.73
C VAL A 116 30.71 13.03 0.99
N ASP A 117 31.38 12.00 0.49
CA ASP A 117 30.74 10.87 -0.17
C ASP A 117 30.55 9.71 0.84
N PRO A 118 29.31 9.37 1.21
CA PRO A 118 29.02 8.29 2.14
C PRO A 118 29.17 6.89 1.53
N GLY A 119 29.23 6.73 0.20
CA GLY A 119 29.44 5.42 -0.42
C GLY A 119 30.90 4.96 -0.45
N VAL A 120 31.83 5.77 0.07
CA VAL A 120 33.25 5.39 0.18
C VAL A 120 33.46 4.44 1.35
N LYS A 121 34.10 3.29 1.09
CA LYS A 121 34.48 2.31 2.11
C LYS A 121 35.35 2.95 3.20
N GLY A 122 35.10 2.58 4.45
CA GLY A 122 35.92 3.01 5.57
C GLY A 122 37.21 2.19 5.71
N PRO A 123 37.99 2.44 6.78
CA PRO A 123 39.32 1.84 6.95
C PRO A 123 39.30 0.39 7.43
N PHE A 124 38.16 -0.15 7.85
CA PHE A 124 38.09 -1.48 8.43
C PHE A 124 37.87 -2.55 7.37
N ARG A 125 38.60 -3.66 7.48
CA ARG A 125 38.21 -4.92 6.84
C ARG A 125 36.95 -5.46 7.53
N THR A 126 36.15 -6.25 6.83
CA THR A 126 34.93 -6.84 7.37
C THR A 126 35.11 -8.32 7.73
N ILE A 127 34.27 -8.79 8.66
CA ILE A 127 34.01 -10.22 8.92
C ILE A 127 32.50 -10.43 8.81
N SER A 128 32.09 -11.62 8.36
CA SER A 128 30.69 -11.99 8.24
C SER A 128 30.42 -13.37 8.82
N GLY A 129 29.15 -13.62 9.13
CA GLY A 129 28.65 -14.90 9.60
C GLY A 129 27.20 -14.78 10.03
N GLU A 130 26.57 -15.91 10.31
CA GLU A 130 25.14 -15.96 10.62
C GLU A 130 24.89 -16.47 12.03
N TYR A 131 23.69 -16.20 12.52
CA TYR A 131 23.14 -16.91 13.65
C TYR A 131 21.71 -17.36 13.35
N ASP A 132 21.36 -18.46 14.00
CA ASP A 132 20.02 -19.04 13.98
C ASP A 132 19.67 -19.38 15.43
N LEU A 133 18.62 -18.76 15.96
CA LEU A 133 18.14 -18.97 17.33
C LEU A 133 16.80 -19.71 17.29
N PRO A 134 16.34 -20.28 18.42
CA PRO A 134 14.98 -20.79 18.50
C PRO A 134 13.96 -19.72 18.06
N GLY A 135 13.01 -20.13 17.21
CA GLY A 135 11.93 -19.27 16.75
C GLY A 135 11.05 -18.78 17.90
N VAL A 136 10.28 -17.74 17.62
CA VAL A 136 9.45 -17.02 18.61
C VAL A 136 7.99 -17.03 18.19
N LYS A 137 7.10 -17.22 19.18
CA LYS A 137 5.68 -17.01 19.01
C LYS A 137 5.40 -15.51 19.11
N LEU A 138 4.77 -14.94 18.08
CA LEU A 138 4.27 -13.58 18.11
C LEU A 138 2.74 -13.61 18.31
N PRO A 139 2.14 -12.54 18.88
CA PRO A 139 0.69 -12.36 18.89
C PRO A 139 0.13 -12.48 17.47
N ASP A 140 -1.10 -13.00 17.33
CA ASP A 140 -1.87 -13.15 16.08
C ASP A 140 -1.31 -14.11 15.01
N PHE A 141 -0.08 -14.61 15.19
CA PHE A 141 0.58 -15.49 14.20
C PHE A 141 0.54 -16.94 14.69
N PRO A 142 -0.13 -17.87 14.00
CA PRO A 142 -0.29 -19.26 14.47
C PRO A 142 1.02 -20.02 14.61
N GLU A 143 1.97 -19.80 13.70
CA GLU A 143 3.26 -20.47 13.67
C GLU A 143 4.39 -19.58 14.21
N ASN A 144 5.44 -20.23 14.74
CA ASN A 144 6.62 -19.51 15.22
C ASN A 144 7.35 -18.82 14.05
N VAL A 145 7.79 -17.59 14.30
CA VAL A 145 8.64 -16.80 13.39
C VAL A 145 10.11 -17.09 13.68
N GLU A 146 10.93 -17.15 12.64
CA GLU A 146 12.36 -17.40 12.76
C GLU A 146 13.11 -16.25 13.47
N MET A 147 14.17 -16.60 14.20
CA MET A 147 15.11 -15.64 14.82
C MET A 147 16.49 -15.78 14.18
N ARG A 148 16.55 -15.49 12.86
CA ARG A 148 17.72 -15.71 12.01
C ARG A 148 18.27 -14.40 11.48
N ALA A 149 19.59 -14.30 11.32
CA ALA A 149 20.22 -13.12 10.72
C ALA A 149 21.61 -13.36 10.15
N VAL A 150 22.00 -12.51 9.19
CA VAL A 150 23.38 -12.34 8.74
C VAL A 150 24.00 -11.10 9.39
N VAL A 151 25.20 -11.27 9.92
CA VAL A 151 25.97 -10.22 10.60
C VAL A 151 27.21 -9.89 9.78
N VAL A 152 27.43 -8.61 9.52
CA VAL A 152 28.70 -8.10 8.96
C VAL A 152 29.24 -7.03 9.89
N ALA A 153 30.50 -7.18 10.33
CA ALA A 153 31.10 -6.31 11.34
C ALA A 153 32.55 -5.92 10.98
N PRO A 154 33.04 -4.77 11.47
CA PRO A 154 34.44 -4.40 11.33
C PRO A 154 35.37 -5.35 12.09
N LYS A 155 36.38 -5.87 11.40
CA LYS A 155 37.42 -6.69 11.99
C LYS A 155 38.36 -5.83 12.83
N GLY A 156 38.46 -6.13 14.13
CA GLY A 156 39.45 -5.53 15.02
C GLY A 156 39.23 -4.03 15.31
N ALA A 157 38.04 -3.47 15.05
CA ALA A 157 37.76 -2.10 15.43
C ALA A 157 37.74 -1.97 16.98
N PRO A 158 38.41 -0.96 17.54
CA PRO A 158 38.44 -0.75 18.98
C PRO A 158 37.12 -0.18 19.50
N GLY A 159 36.83 -0.47 20.77
CA GLY A 159 35.66 0.08 21.49
C GLY A 159 34.32 -0.52 21.06
N ALA A 160 33.25 -0.02 21.67
CA ALA A 160 31.89 -0.33 21.25
C ALA A 160 31.56 0.44 19.96
N ARG A 161 30.79 -0.18 19.06
CA ARG A 161 30.48 0.33 17.72
C ARG A 161 28.97 0.45 17.53
N PRO A 162 28.46 1.48 16.82
CA PRO A 162 27.03 1.59 16.54
C PRO A 162 26.48 0.32 15.88
N LEU A 163 25.23 -0.02 16.19
CA LEU A 163 24.53 -1.17 15.60
C LEU A 163 23.60 -0.67 14.50
N ALA A 164 23.67 -1.27 13.32
CA ALA A 164 22.71 -1.08 12.23
C ALA A 164 21.92 -2.38 12.01
N LEU A 165 20.61 -2.35 12.23
CA LEU A 165 19.73 -3.49 12.00
C LEU A 165 18.91 -3.27 10.71
N PHE A 166 18.87 -4.28 9.86
CA PHE A 166 18.19 -4.29 8.58
C PHE A 166 17.05 -5.30 8.62
N LEU A 167 15.87 -4.90 8.15
CA LEU A 167 14.71 -5.77 8.00
C LEU A 167 14.25 -5.77 6.54
N HIS A 168 14.26 -6.93 5.90
CA HIS A 168 13.70 -7.05 4.56
C HIS A 168 12.16 -6.95 4.58
N GLY A 169 11.59 -6.65 3.41
CA GLY A 169 10.15 -6.52 3.21
C GLY A 169 9.43 -7.82 2.90
N ARG A 170 8.21 -7.70 2.42
CA ARG A 170 7.40 -8.83 2.00
C ARG A 170 7.81 -9.27 0.60
N HIS A 171 8.04 -10.56 0.47
CA HIS A 171 8.39 -11.24 -0.76
C HIS A 171 8.06 -12.73 -0.57
N THR A 172 8.13 -13.52 -1.65
CA THR A 172 8.00 -14.98 -1.59
C THR A 172 8.87 -15.57 -0.46
N VAL A 173 8.35 -16.64 0.15
CA VAL A 173 8.88 -17.20 1.40
C VAL A 173 9.65 -18.49 1.21
N CYS A 174 9.21 -19.33 0.27
CA CYS A 174 9.74 -20.67 0.06
C CYS A 174 10.05 -20.89 -1.42
N PHE A 175 11.11 -21.66 -1.71
CA PHE A 175 11.52 -22.00 -3.07
C PHE A 175 12.07 -23.43 -3.16
N HIS A 176 12.09 -23.98 -4.38
CA HIS A 176 12.74 -25.25 -4.70
C HIS A 176 13.38 -25.17 -6.09
N GLY A 177 14.71 -24.97 -6.15
CA GLY A 177 15.40 -24.80 -7.42
C GLY A 177 14.84 -23.61 -8.22
N THR A 178 14.40 -23.89 -9.46
CA THR A 178 13.75 -22.90 -10.34
C THR A 178 12.24 -23.10 -10.46
N ASP A 179 11.64 -23.88 -9.56
CA ASP A 179 10.20 -24.11 -9.53
C ASP A 179 9.49 -22.83 -9.06
N GLU A 180 8.63 -22.28 -9.91
CA GLU A 180 7.83 -21.09 -9.64
C GLU A 180 6.50 -21.42 -8.95
N ASP A 181 6.12 -22.71 -8.87
CA ASP A 181 4.86 -23.22 -8.32
C ASP A 181 5.01 -23.76 -6.90
N VAL A 182 5.92 -23.15 -6.13
CA VAL A 182 6.19 -23.55 -4.75
C VAL A 182 5.12 -22.98 -3.80
N PRO A 183 4.49 -23.80 -2.95
CA PRO A 183 3.54 -23.30 -1.97
C PRO A 183 4.14 -22.26 -1.02
N GLN A 184 3.51 -21.09 -0.93
CA GLN A 184 4.00 -19.95 -0.14
C GLN A 184 3.49 -19.99 1.31
N GLU A 185 3.62 -21.15 1.95
CA GLU A 185 3.18 -21.42 3.32
C GLU A 185 4.32 -21.28 4.34
N TRP A 186 3.97 -21.12 5.62
CA TRP A 186 4.95 -21.11 6.71
C TRP A 186 4.57 -22.09 7.84
N PRO A 187 5.51 -22.91 8.35
CA PRO A 187 6.88 -23.12 7.85
C PRO A 187 6.92 -23.68 6.43
N CYS A 188 8.06 -23.50 5.74
CA CYS A 188 8.21 -24.02 4.38
C CYS A 188 7.94 -25.53 4.29
N PRO A 189 7.14 -25.98 3.31
CA PRO A 189 6.82 -27.40 3.12
C PRO A 189 8.07 -28.28 2.96
N ALA A 190 7.96 -29.56 3.33
CA ALA A 190 9.05 -30.51 3.18
C ALA A 190 9.54 -30.58 1.73
N GLY A 191 10.87 -30.45 1.54
CA GLY A 191 11.49 -30.43 0.21
C GLY A 191 11.69 -29.04 -0.39
N THR A 192 11.18 -28.00 0.27
CA THR A 192 11.42 -26.58 -0.09
C THR A 192 12.32 -25.91 0.95
N ASP A 193 12.97 -24.82 0.54
CA ASP A 193 13.86 -24.03 1.39
C ASP A 193 13.31 -22.62 1.60
N PRO A 194 13.55 -21.97 2.75
CA PRO A 194 13.20 -20.57 2.93
C PRO A 194 14.10 -19.65 2.09
N ILE A 195 13.51 -18.68 1.40
CA ILE A 195 14.24 -17.71 0.58
C ILE A 195 15.12 -16.83 1.48
N PRO A 196 16.44 -16.69 1.22
CA PRO A 196 17.34 -15.99 2.13
C PRO A 196 17.28 -14.46 1.97
N SER A 197 16.10 -13.85 1.89
CA SER A 197 15.85 -12.42 1.64
C SER A 197 16.70 -11.46 2.50
N TYR A 198 17.01 -11.85 3.74
CA TYR A 198 17.88 -11.10 4.66
C TYR A 198 19.35 -11.00 4.21
N ARG A 199 19.81 -11.80 3.24
CA ARG A 199 21.16 -11.68 2.64
C ARG A 199 21.24 -10.60 1.57
N GLY A 200 20.09 -10.10 1.10
CA GLY A 200 19.95 -9.11 0.03
C GLY A 200 20.74 -7.82 0.17
N TYR A 201 21.13 -7.47 1.38
CA TYR A 201 21.76 -6.18 1.71
C TYR A 201 23.25 -6.30 2.05
N LEU A 202 23.89 -7.45 1.75
CA LEU A 202 25.29 -7.69 2.10
C LEU A 202 26.24 -6.57 1.64
N GLN A 203 26.04 -6.01 0.44
CA GLN A 203 26.84 -4.87 -0.04
C GLN A 203 26.72 -3.65 0.87
N ALA A 204 25.50 -3.27 1.29
CA ALA A 204 25.27 -2.14 2.17
C ALA A 204 25.81 -2.42 3.58
N GLN A 205 25.65 -3.65 4.07
CA GLN A 205 26.22 -4.12 5.33
C GLN A 205 27.76 -4.05 5.32
N GLU A 206 28.41 -4.48 4.25
CA GLU A 206 29.86 -4.38 4.09
C GLU A 206 30.36 -2.94 4.05
N LEU A 207 29.65 -2.06 3.36
CA LEU A 207 29.96 -0.64 3.32
C LEU A 207 29.92 -0.04 4.73
N LEU A 208 28.80 -0.20 5.45
CA LEU A 208 28.67 0.28 6.83
C LEU A 208 29.68 -0.37 7.77
N ALA A 209 29.91 -1.68 7.66
CA ALA A 209 30.89 -2.39 8.47
C ALA A 209 32.31 -1.90 8.21
N SER A 210 32.68 -1.60 6.96
CA SER A 210 33.97 -0.99 6.65
C SER A 210 34.13 0.41 7.26
N GLN A 211 33.03 1.14 7.41
CA GLN A 211 32.93 2.43 8.11
C GLN A 211 32.84 2.27 9.65
N GLY A 212 32.75 1.04 10.11
CA GLY A 212 32.85 0.63 11.49
C GLY A 212 31.51 0.53 12.22
N TYR A 213 30.42 0.21 11.54
CA TYR A 213 29.17 -0.20 12.17
C TYR A 213 29.14 -1.71 12.37
N VAL A 214 28.58 -2.21 13.46
CA VAL A 214 28.17 -3.62 13.51
C VAL A 214 26.82 -3.69 12.80
N THR A 215 26.68 -4.53 11.78
CA THR A 215 25.44 -4.65 11.02
C THR A 215 24.82 -6.03 11.21
N VAL A 216 23.49 -6.08 11.23
CA VAL A 216 22.71 -7.32 11.33
C VAL A 216 21.50 -7.20 10.42
N SER A 217 21.30 -8.12 9.49
CA SER A 217 20.08 -8.19 8.67
C SER A 217 19.29 -9.43 9.04
N ILE A 218 18.07 -9.23 9.49
CA ILE A 218 17.21 -10.26 10.08
C ILE A 218 16.21 -10.80 9.06
N SER A 219 15.88 -12.09 9.18
CA SER A 219 14.86 -12.77 8.38
C SER A 219 13.47 -12.56 8.96
N ALA A 220 12.47 -12.41 8.10
CA ALA A 220 11.07 -12.21 8.46
C ALA A 220 10.10 -12.97 7.53
N ASN A 221 10.54 -14.06 6.92
CA ASN A 221 9.71 -14.91 6.06
C ASN A 221 8.56 -15.53 6.85
N GLY A 222 8.77 -15.88 8.12
CA GLY A 222 7.70 -16.38 8.98
C GLY A 222 6.60 -15.36 9.25
N ILE A 223 6.90 -14.06 9.14
CA ILE A 223 5.86 -13.03 9.12
C ILE A 223 5.21 -12.99 7.73
N ASN A 224 6.01 -12.93 6.66
CA ASN A 224 5.48 -12.86 5.28
C ASN A 224 4.47 -13.98 4.95
N GLY A 225 4.73 -15.22 5.40
CA GLY A 225 3.86 -16.37 5.13
C GLY A 225 2.57 -16.41 5.95
N GLN A 226 2.35 -15.42 6.82
CA GLN A 226 1.22 -15.37 7.75
C GLN A 226 0.59 -13.96 7.85
N ASP A 227 1.18 -12.94 7.23
CA ASP A 227 0.79 -11.53 7.42
C ASP A 227 -0.56 -11.12 6.83
N PHE A 228 -1.18 -12.00 6.04
CA PHE A 228 -2.57 -11.86 5.60
C PHE A 228 -3.58 -11.93 6.76
N ALA A 229 -3.17 -12.42 7.93
CA ALA A 229 -4.04 -12.56 9.10
C ALA A 229 -4.13 -11.30 9.97
N SER A 230 -3.49 -10.19 9.56
CA SER A 230 -3.40 -8.96 10.37
C SER A 230 -3.73 -7.72 9.54
N ASP A 231 -4.57 -6.84 10.09
CA ASP A 231 -5.02 -5.60 9.44
C ASP A 231 -3.87 -4.62 9.14
N ASP A 232 -2.78 -4.68 9.92
CA ASP A 232 -1.60 -3.85 9.74
C ASP A 232 -0.54 -4.47 8.79
N GLY A 233 -0.87 -5.58 8.13
CA GLY A 233 0.04 -6.27 7.22
C GLY A 233 1.31 -6.83 7.89
N GLY A 234 1.28 -7.04 9.21
CA GLY A 234 2.36 -7.58 10.02
C GLY A 234 3.31 -6.54 10.61
N ALA A 235 2.97 -5.25 10.59
CA ALA A 235 3.83 -4.17 11.10
C ALA A 235 4.15 -4.34 12.61
N GLN A 236 3.16 -4.68 13.44
CA GLN A 236 3.33 -4.93 14.88
C GLN A 236 4.18 -6.19 15.14
N ALA A 237 3.99 -7.25 14.33
CA ALA A 237 4.81 -8.46 14.40
C ALA A 237 6.28 -8.17 14.04
N ARG A 238 6.52 -7.38 12.98
CA ARG A 238 7.86 -6.94 12.57
C ARG A 238 8.54 -6.08 13.62
N SER A 239 7.79 -5.15 14.23
CA SER A 239 8.27 -4.36 15.36
C SER A 239 8.74 -5.25 16.51
N SER A 240 7.91 -6.22 16.90
CA SER A 240 8.22 -7.18 17.95
C SER A 240 9.49 -7.97 17.64
N LEU A 241 9.61 -8.48 16.41
CA LEU A 241 10.78 -9.22 15.93
C LEU A 241 12.06 -8.37 16.01
N VAL A 242 12.03 -7.13 15.51
CA VAL A 242 13.15 -6.18 15.60
C VAL A 242 13.57 -5.97 17.07
N ARG A 243 12.60 -5.71 17.95
CA ARG A 243 12.86 -5.44 19.38
C ARG A 243 13.39 -6.69 20.11
N LEU A 244 12.95 -7.89 19.75
CA LEU A 244 13.50 -9.16 20.24
C LEU A 244 14.97 -9.36 19.81
N HIS A 245 15.32 -9.05 18.56
CA HIS A 245 16.71 -9.07 18.12
C HIS A 245 17.56 -8.02 18.85
N LEU A 246 17.08 -6.79 19.00
CA LEU A 246 17.78 -5.74 19.75
C LEU A 246 17.99 -6.14 21.23
N ALA A 247 17.04 -6.84 21.84
CA ALA A 247 17.20 -7.38 23.19
C ALA A 247 18.32 -8.42 23.27
N ARG A 248 18.44 -9.33 22.29
CA ARG A 248 19.57 -10.28 22.20
C ARG A 248 20.90 -9.55 22.05
N TRP A 249 20.96 -8.53 21.19
CA TRP A 249 22.17 -7.72 21.01
C TRP A 249 22.54 -6.94 22.28
N ALA A 250 21.56 -6.42 23.02
CA ALA A 250 21.79 -5.79 24.32
C ALA A 250 22.37 -6.78 25.35
N ASP A 251 21.89 -8.03 25.37
CA ASP A 251 22.48 -9.08 26.22
C ASP A 251 23.92 -9.43 25.80
N TRP A 252 24.16 -9.61 24.49
CA TRP A 252 25.47 -9.97 23.95
C TRP A 252 26.50 -8.82 24.00
N ALA A 253 26.05 -7.58 24.13
CA ALA A 253 26.92 -6.44 24.42
C ALA A 253 27.41 -6.44 25.90
N GLY A 254 26.65 -7.08 26.79
CA GLY A 254 26.92 -7.18 28.22
C GLY A 254 27.41 -8.57 28.67
N SER A 255 26.79 -9.08 29.74
CA SER A 255 27.17 -10.34 30.40
C SER A 255 26.85 -11.58 29.55
N GLY A 256 25.89 -11.50 28.62
CA GLY A 256 25.49 -12.61 27.76
C GLY A 256 26.49 -12.94 26.65
N ARG A 257 27.56 -12.15 26.50
CA ARG A 257 28.51 -12.27 25.38
C ARG A 257 29.17 -13.64 25.24
N ALA A 258 29.49 -14.31 26.35
CA ALA A 258 30.15 -15.61 26.31
C ALA A 258 29.30 -16.68 25.60
N GLY A 259 27.97 -16.62 25.76
CA GLY A 259 27.00 -17.50 25.12
C GLY A 259 26.51 -17.02 23.75
N ALA A 260 26.98 -15.87 23.25
CA ALA A 260 26.55 -15.32 21.97
C ALA A 260 27.02 -16.18 20.78
N PRO A 261 26.34 -16.13 19.62
CA PRO A 261 26.81 -16.78 18.39
C PRO A 261 28.25 -16.42 18.02
N ALA A 262 28.94 -17.31 17.29
CA ALA A 262 30.37 -17.16 16.99
C ALA A 262 30.69 -15.82 16.30
N ILE A 263 29.87 -15.41 15.33
CA ILE A 263 30.03 -14.13 14.63
C ILE A 263 29.89 -12.92 15.56
N VAL A 264 28.96 -12.98 16.52
CA VAL A 264 28.73 -11.90 17.51
C VAL A 264 29.91 -11.79 18.49
N ARG A 265 30.50 -12.93 18.87
CA ARG A 265 31.72 -12.93 19.72
C ARG A 265 32.94 -12.38 18.99
N ALA A 266 33.05 -12.62 17.69
CA ALA A 266 34.13 -12.14 16.84
C ALA A 266 34.00 -10.65 16.46
N ALA A 267 32.76 -10.14 16.35
CA ALA A 267 32.48 -8.73 16.13
C ALA A 267 32.84 -7.86 17.35
N PRO A 268 33.15 -6.57 17.20
CA PRO A 268 33.23 -5.64 18.34
C PRO A 268 31.90 -5.60 19.12
N ARG A 269 31.95 -5.12 20.37
CA ARG A 269 30.70 -4.92 21.14
C ARG A 269 29.82 -3.89 20.43
N ALA A 270 28.52 -4.17 20.34
CA ALA A 270 27.54 -3.20 19.86
C ALA A 270 27.28 -2.11 20.92
N ASP A 271 27.18 -0.86 20.49
CA ASP A 271 26.74 0.29 21.28
C ASP A 271 25.24 0.51 21.04
N LEU A 272 24.42 -0.03 21.94
CA LEU A 272 22.96 0.03 21.83
C LEU A 272 22.40 1.43 22.09
N SER A 273 23.20 2.41 22.53
CA SER A 273 22.76 3.81 22.58
C SER A 273 22.74 4.50 21.21
N LYS A 274 23.24 3.79 20.18
CA LYS A 274 23.43 4.23 18.79
C LYS A 274 22.93 3.17 17.82
N VAL A 275 21.62 2.93 17.83
CA VAL A 275 20.97 2.01 16.88
C VAL A 275 20.47 2.78 15.66
N PHE A 276 20.83 2.30 14.48
CA PHE A 276 20.24 2.67 13.21
C PHE A 276 19.34 1.52 12.73
N LEU A 277 18.14 1.83 12.24
CA LEU A 277 17.30 0.83 11.60
C LEU A 277 17.16 1.12 10.12
N MET A 278 17.18 0.08 9.31
CA MET A 278 16.86 0.11 7.90
C MET A 278 15.76 -0.90 7.62
N GLY A 279 14.75 -0.51 6.83
CA GLY A 279 13.68 -1.40 6.42
C GLY A 279 13.31 -1.19 4.96
N HIS A 280 12.87 -2.25 4.28
CA HIS A 280 12.41 -2.24 2.88
C HIS A 280 10.93 -2.67 2.83
N SER A 281 10.08 -2.01 2.04
CA SER A 281 8.65 -2.36 1.89
C SER A 281 7.93 -2.39 3.27
N ARG A 282 7.09 -3.36 3.62
CA ARG A 282 6.58 -3.64 4.98
C ARG A 282 7.65 -3.74 6.06
N GLY A 283 8.89 -4.08 5.69
CA GLY A 283 10.03 -4.00 6.60
C GLY A 283 10.36 -2.56 7.01
N GLY A 284 10.12 -1.59 6.12
CA GLY A 284 10.20 -0.15 6.38
C GLY A 284 9.17 0.31 7.42
N GLU A 285 7.91 -0.06 7.21
CA GLU A 285 6.85 0.18 8.20
C GLU A 285 7.19 -0.49 9.54
N GLY A 286 7.61 -1.75 9.51
CA GLY A 286 7.99 -2.52 10.70
C GLY A 286 9.13 -1.90 11.52
N VAL A 287 10.16 -1.32 10.89
CA VAL A 287 11.23 -0.61 11.63
C VAL A 287 10.80 0.76 12.15
N SER A 288 9.89 1.45 11.44
CA SER A 288 9.25 2.66 11.96
C SER A 288 8.41 2.35 13.19
N ARG A 289 7.59 1.30 13.12
CA ARG A 289 6.81 0.78 14.25
C ARG A 289 7.70 0.34 15.41
N ALA A 290 8.82 -0.32 15.15
CA ALA A 290 9.81 -0.65 16.18
C ALA A 290 10.37 0.57 16.91
N ALA A 291 10.57 1.68 16.19
CA ALA A 291 11.02 2.94 16.76
C ALA A 291 9.93 3.61 17.60
N MET A 292 8.68 3.60 17.14
CA MET A 292 7.53 4.03 17.92
C MET A 292 7.39 3.19 19.20
N ASP A 293 7.31 1.86 19.10
CA ASP A 293 7.11 0.93 20.22
C ASP A 293 8.27 0.92 21.23
N THR A 294 9.45 1.38 20.82
CA THR A 294 10.59 1.62 21.71
C THR A 294 10.36 2.83 22.61
N LEU A 295 9.67 3.87 22.12
CA LEU A 295 9.35 5.09 22.85
C LEU A 295 8.01 5.00 23.58
N THR A 296 7.03 4.37 22.96
CA THR A 296 5.62 4.26 23.36
C THR A 296 5.14 2.82 23.17
N PRO A 297 5.38 1.94 24.15
CA PRO A 297 5.09 0.51 24.02
C PRO A 297 3.61 0.23 23.71
N PRO A 298 3.33 -0.78 22.86
CA PRO A 298 1.96 -1.22 22.58
C PRO A 298 1.31 -1.89 23.81
N PRO A 299 -0.02 -2.07 23.78
CA PRO A 299 -0.73 -2.96 24.69
C PRO A 299 -0.06 -4.34 24.78
N ALA A 300 0.01 -4.90 25.99
CA ALA A 300 0.73 -6.16 26.23
C ALA A 300 0.18 -7.37 25.46
N ALA A 301 -1.10 -7.34 25.06
CA ALA A 301 -1.70 -8.41 24.26
C ALA A 301 -1.18 -8.44 22.81
N GLN A 302 -0.70 -7.29 22.31
CA GLN A 302 -0.25 -7.08 20.93
C GLN A 302 1.28 -7.04 20.82
N ASP A 303 1.99 -6.90 21.94
CA ASP A 303 3.46 -6.85 21.95
C ASP A 303 4.07 -8.26 22.00
N GLY A 304 4.89 -8.63 21.02
CA GLY A 304 5.74 -9.82 21.14
C GLY A 304 6.99 -9.59 22.03
N TYR A 305 7.27 -8.35 22.43
CA TYR A 305 8.41 -7.98 23.26
C TYR A 305 8.00 -7.36 24.59
N HIS A 306 8.13 -8.12 25.69
CA HIS A 306 7.79 -7.64 27.04
C HIS A 306 9.00 -7.18 27.88
N GLY A 307 10.20 -7.13 27.30
CA GLY A 307 11.42 -6.81 28.01
C GLY A 307 11.62 -5.31 28.25
N LYS A 308 12.57 -4.96 29.13
CA LYS A 308 13.00 -3.57 29.29
C LYS A 308 13.79 -3.11 28.06
N VAL A 309 13.38 -1.99 27.46
CA VAL A 309 14.16 -1.32 26.40
C VAL A 309 15.55 -0.93 26.93
N ARG A 310 16.60 -1.41 26.25
CA ARG A 310 18.02 -1.17 26.59
C ARG A 310 18.81 -0.59 25.41
N TRP A 311 18.11 0.09 24.51
CA TRP A 311 18.66 0.67 23.30
C TRP A 311 18.07 2.05 23.05
N THR A 312 18.66 2.78 22.11
CA THR A 312 18.17 4.05 21.59
C THR A 312 18.28 4.02 20.08
N ILE A 313 17.14 4.05 19.40
CA ILE A 313 17.06 4.18 17.94
C ILE A 313 17.27 5.65 17.61
N ARG A 314 18.30 5.94 16.82
CA ARG A 314 18.77 7.29 16.51
C ARG A 314 18.34 7.79 15.14
N GLY A 315 17.92 6.88 14.26
CA GLY A 315 17.38 7.23 12.97
C GLY A 315 17.04 6.01 12.14
N LEU A 316 16.27 6.26 11.09
CA LEU A 316 15.70 5.28 10.19
C LEU A 316 16.14 5.56 8.75
N LEU A 317 16.26 4.51 7.95
CA LEU A 317 16.13 4.63 6.50
C LEU A 317 15.15 3.59 5.96
N LEU A 318 14.19 4.06 5.19
CA LEU A 318 13.07 3.27 4.69
C LEU A 318 13.20 3.20 3.16
N ILE A 319 13.19 2.01 2.57
CA ILE A 319 13.21 1.83 1.11
C ILE A 319 11.82 1.41 0.68
N GLY A 320 11.22 2.12 -0.29
CA GLY A 320 9.89 1.86 -0.82
C GLY A 320 8.87 1.37 0.22
N PRO A 321 8.73 2.02 1.39
CA PRO A 321 8.00 1.40 2.50
C PRO A 321 6.49 1.49 2.31
N THR A 322 5.74 0.51 2.81
CA THR A 322 4.31 0.71 3.14
C THR A 322 4.14 1.64 4.33
N ILE A 323 2.92 2.13 4.52
CA ILE A 323 2.50 2.87 5.70
C ILE A 323 0.99 2.76 5.89
N PHE A 324 0.46 1.55 6.05
CA PHE A 324 -0.99 1.32 6.02
C PHE A 324 -1.76 2.16 7.05
N GLY A 325 -1.18 2.41 8.22
CA GLY A 325 -1.77 3.23 9.27
C GLY A 325 -1.56 4.75 9.15
N HIS A 326 -0.79 5.23 8.17
CA HIS A 326 -0.37 6.64 8.06
C HIS A 326 0.21 7.19 9.38
N ASP A 327 0.93 6.36 10.15
CA ASP A 327 1.38 6.58 11.53
C ASP A 327 2.90 6.68 11.66
N PRO A 328 3.57 7.67 11.02
CA PRO A 328 5.02 7.78 11.14
C PRO A 328 5.45 8.15 12.57
N VAL A 329 6.65 7.73 12.97
CA VAL A 329 7.25 8.14 14.25
C VAL A 329 7.86 9.56 14.15
N PRO A 330 7.23 10.61 14.74
CA PRO A 330 7.57 12.01 14.42
C PRO A 330 8.83 12.52 15.12
N ASP A 331 9.34 11.78 16.11
CA ASP A 331 10.46 12.19 16.96
C ASP A 331 11.76 11.42 16.67
N VAL A 332 11.75 10.48 15.72
CA VAL A 332 12.93 9.73 15.28
C VAL A 332 13.24 10.12 13.82
N PRO A 333 14.43 10.69 13.53
CA PRO A 333 14.78 11.11 12.18
C PRO A 333 14.70 9.97 11.16
N SER A 334 14.19 10.26 9.97
CA SER A 334 14.06 9.28 8.88
C SER A 334 14.47 9.86 7.53
N ALA A 335 14.92 8.96 6.65
CA ALA A 335 15.03 9.21 5.22
C ALA A 335 14.37 8.07 4.46
N THR A 336 13.49 8.40 3.52
CA THR A 336 12.71 7.43 2.75
C THR A 336 13.12 7.46 1.29
N ILE A 337 13.61 6.33 0.77
CA ILE A 337 13.85 6.13 -0.66
C ILE A 337 12.51 5.78 -1.32
N LEU A 338 12.15 6.53 -2.35
CA LEU A 338 10.98 6.30 -3.20
C LEU A 338 11.49 5.87 -4.59
N PRO A 339 11.37 4.59 -4.97
CA PRO A 339 11.81 4.10 -6.28
C PRO A 339 10.90 4.64 -7.39
N GLY A 340 11.44 5.35 -8.39
CA GLY A 340 10.60 6.01 -9.41
C GLY A 340 9.92 5.06 -10.42
N CYS A 341 10.28 3.79 -10.42
CA CYS A 341 9.69 2.69 -11.19
C CYS A 341 9.33 1.53 -10.25
N ASP A 342 8.85 1.87 -9.06
CA ASP A 342 8.27 0.94 -8.11
C ASP A 342 7.00 0.34 -8.71
N GLY A 343 7.00 -0.96 -8.97
CA GLY A 343 5.83 -1.68 -9.45
C GLY A 343 5.14 -2.49 -8.35
N ASP A 344 5.70 -2.51 -7.14
CA ASP A 344 5.16 -3.22 -5.99
C ASP A 344 4.37 -2.25 -5.09
N VAL A 345 5.06 -1.27 -4.48
CA VAL A 345 4.44 -0.13 -3.78
C VAL A 345 4.31 1.04 -4.75
N PHE A 346 3.54 0.81 -5.82
CA PHE A 346 3.38 1.74 -6.95
C PHE A 346 2.94 3.15 -6.53
N ASP A 347 2.07 3.25 -5.54
CA ASP A 347 1.53 4.51 -5.03
C ASP A 347 2.57 5.37 -4.30
N LEU A 348 3.79 4.87 -4.06
CA LEU A 348 4.85 5.52 -3.30
C LEU A 348 4.37 6.09 -1.95
N GLN A 349 3.46 5.37 -1.26
CA GLN A 349 2.88 5.77 0.02
C GLN A 349 3.92 6.12 1.10
N GLY A 350 5.15 5.61 0.98
CA GLY A 350 6.28 6.01 1.82
C GLY A 350 6.54 7.52 1.89
N GLN A 351 5.99 8.31 0.97
CA GLN A 351 5.94 9.78 1.04
C GLN A 351 5.27 10.28 2.34
N MET A 352 4.31 9.54 2.90
CA MET A 352 3.62 9.89 4.15
C MET A 352 4.53 9.84 5.38
N PHE A 353 5.66 9.12 5.35
CA PHE A 353 6.69 9.21 6.42
C PHE A 353 7.31 10.61 6.57
N VAL A 354 7.09 11.49 5.59
CA VAL A 354 7.48 12.90 5.66
C VAL A 354 6.27 13.76 5.97
N ASP A 355 5.23 13.69 5.15
CA ASP A 355 4.11 14.65 5.22
C ASP A 355 3.30 14.52 6.51
N GLU A 356 3.08 13.29 7.00
CA GLU A 356 2.28 13.01 8.20
C GLU A 356 3.05 13.25 9.52
N THR A 357 4.31 13.66 9.45
CA THR A 357 5.04 14.14 10.64
C THR A 357 4.75 15.61 10.96
N ARG A 358 4.12 16.33 10.02
CA ARG A 358 3.87 17.77 10.12
C ARG A 358 2.93 18.07 11.28
N GLY A 359 3.39 18.86 12.25
CA GLY A 359 2.55 19.33 13.35
C GLY A 359 2.23 18.29 14.44
N VAL A 360 2.57 17.03 14.22
CA VAL A 360 2.35 15.93 15.18
C VAL A 360 3.21 16.11 16.43
N SER A 361 4.48 16.48 16.28
CA SER A 361 5.39 16.73 17.42
C SER A 361 6.13 18.07 17.28
N ARG A 362 7.31 18.19 17.90
CA ARG A 362 8.12 19.42 17.94
C ARG A 362 8.80 19.76 16.61
N GLY A 363 8.75 18.86 15.61
CA GLY A 363 9.37 19.07 14.30
C GLY A 363 10.90 19.17 14.33
N LYS A 364 11.56 18.59 15.35
CA LYS A 364 13.03 18.65 15.49
C LYS A 364 13.75 17.51 14.77
N ALA A 365 13.09 16.36 14.58
CA ALA A 365 13.59 15.30 13.71
C ALA A 365 13.59 15.76 12.26
N LEU A 366 14.59 15.35 11.47
CA LEU A 366 14.58 15.50 10.02
C LEU A 366 13.83 14.32 9.43
N HIS A 367 12.84 14.57 8.59
CA HIS A 367 12.16 13.56 7.79
C HIS A 367 12.33 13.90 6.32
N SER A 368 12.94 13.00 5.55
CA SER A 368 13.27 13.24 4.15
C SER A 368 12.65 12.20 3.23
N ALA A 369 12.24 12.63 2.04
CA ALA A 369 11.96 11.75 0.92
C ALA A 369 13.06 11.91 -0.14
N LEU A 370 13.45 10.79 -0.74
CA LEU A 370 14.51 10.63 -1.73
C LEU A 370 13.93 9.93 -2.96
N TYR A 371 13.46 10.69 -3.95
CA TYR A 371 12.95 10.13 -5.19
C TYR A 371 14.11 9.67 -6.08
N VAL A 372 14.21 8.36 -6.34
CA VAL A 372 15.27 7.78 -7.16
C VAL A 372 14.71 7.46 -8.54
N ILE A 373 14.97 8.35 -9.50
CA ILE A 373 14.46 8.23 -10.87
C ILE A 373 14.99 6.93 -11.49
N GLY A 374 14.09 6.11 -12.03
CA GLY A 374 14.45 4.88 -12.73
C GLY A 374 14.77 3.69 -11.82
N ALA A 375 14.63 3.83 -10.50
CA ALA A 375 14.81 2.72 -9.57
C ALA A 375 13.53 1.88 -9.46
N ASN A 376 13.72 0.58 -9.40
CA ASN A 376 12.76 -0.46 -9.21
C ASN A 376 12.65 -0.83 -7.72
N HIS A 377 11.53 -1.40 -7.30
CA HIS A 377 11.35 -1.80 -5.90
C HIS A 377 12.33 -2.90 -5.52
N ASN A 378 12.36 -4.00 -6.28
CA ASN A 378 13.06 -5.22 -5.89
C ASN A 378 14.58 -5.09 -5.91
N PHE A 379 15.12 -4.30 -6.84
CA PHE A 379 16.55 -4.36 -7.17
C PHE A 379 17.48 -3.76 -6.10
N PHE A 380 16.94 -3.17 -5.03
CA PHE A 380 17.73 -2.85 -3.82
C PHE A 380 18.15 -4.09 -3.02
N ASN A 381 17.48 -5.22 -3.22
CA ASN A 381 17.76 -6.51 -2.58
C ASN A 381 18.27 -7.52 -3.62
N THR A 382 19.50 -8.01 -3.46
CA THR A 382 20.12 -8.95 -4.42
C THR A 382 19.38 -10.29 -4.49
N GLU A 383 18.68 -10.70 -3.43
CA GLU A 383 17.90 -11.95 -3.38
C GLU A 383 16.52 -11.81 -4.02
N TRP A 384 16.13 -10.61 -4.44
CA TRP A 384 14.91 -10.34 -5.22
C TRP A 384 15.24 -9.88 -6.64
N THR A 385 16.52 -9.92 -7.02
CA THR A 385 17.01 -9.40 -8.29
C THR A 385 17.28 -10.55 -9.27
N PRO A 386 16.65 -10.54 -10.46
CA PRO A 386 16.92 -11.53 -11.49
C PRO A 386 18.40 -11.63 -11.86
N GLY A 387 18.91 -12.87 -11.93
CA GLY A 387 20.31 -13.16 -12.24
C GLY A 387 21.29 -12.97 -11.08
N GLN A 388 20.80 -12.61 -9.88
CA GLN A 388 21.62 -12.50 -8.66
C GLN A 388 21.07 -13.36 -7.51
N SER A 389 19.75 -13.52 -7.42
CA SER A 389 19.06 -14.24 -6.36
C SER A 389 19.33 -15.75 -6.37
N VAL A 390 19.26 -16.37 -5.19
CA VAL A 390 19.30 -17.84 -5.06
C VAL A 390 17.96 -18.47 -5.47
N ALA A 391 16.85 -17.79 -5.18
CA ALA A 391 15.49 -18.22 -5.53
C ALA A 391 14.99 -17.54 -6.81
N PRO A 392 13.91 -18.02 -7.46
CA PRO A 392 13.21 -17.28 -8.51
C PRO A 392 12.88 -15.86 -8.06
N SER A 393 13.04 -14.89 -8.96
CA SER A 393 12.84 -13.47 -8.71
C SER A 393 12.40 -12.76 -9.99
N PHE A 394 11.84 -11.56 -9.83
CA PHE A 394 11.19 -10.84 -10.92
C PHE A 394 11.46 -9.33 -10.87
N ASP A 395 11.33 -8.69 -12.03
CA ASP A 395 11.22 -7.23 -12.13
C ASP A 395 9.76 -6.86 -11.85
N ASP A 396 9.49 -6.15 -10.75
CA ASP A 396 8.13 -5.76 -10.35
C ASP A 396 7.51 -4.69 -11.28
N PHE A 397 8.30 -4.03 -12.13
CA PHE A 397 7.76 -3.08 -13.08
C PHE A 397 7.22 -3.77 -14.33
N PHE A 398 5.91 -3.63 -14.58
CA PHE A 398 5.23 -4.24 -15.72
C PHE A 398 4.64 -3.18 -16.65
N SER A 399 4.97 -3.25 -17.95
CA SER A 399 4.51 -2.31 -18.98
C SER A 399 3.55 -2.93 -20.02
N GLY A 400 3.12 -4.19 -19.84
CA GLY A 400 2.38 -4.90 -20.88
C GLY A 400 3.23 -5.21 -22.11
N ASP A 401 2.59 -5.32 -23.28
CA ASP A 401 3.25 -5.67 -24.55
C ASP A 401 4.09 -4.54 -25.13
N GLU A 402 3.80 -3.28 -24.76
CA GLU A 402 4.50 -2.10 -25.22
C GLU A 402 5.52 -1.64 -24.15
N PRO A 403 6.82 -1.49 -24.49
CA PRO A 403 7.80 -0.99 -23.53
C PRO A 403 7.47 0.42 -23.05
N ASP A 404 7.38 0.59 -21.73
CA ASP A 404 7.30 1.90 -21.08
C ASP A 404 8.63 2.67 -21.32
N PRO A 405 8.56 3.91 -21.80
CA PRO A 405 9.75 4.64 -22.24
C PRO A 405 10.57 5.23 -21.08
N VAL A 406 10.11 5.11 -19.82
CA VAL A 406 10.80 5.57 -18.61
C VAL A 406 11.38 4.40 -17.80
N CYS A 407 10.63 3.31 -17.68
CA CYS A 407 10.84 2.30 -16.66
C CYS A 407 11.08 0.89 -17.21
N SER A 408 10.79 0.61 -18.49
CA SER A 408 11.16 -0.69 -19.06
C SER A 408 12.68 -0.87 -19.09
N PRO A 409 13.18 -2.11 -18.90
CA PRO A 409 14.59 -2.44 -19.00
C PRO A 409 15.23 -1.94 -20.31
N GLY A 410 16.42 -1.37 -20.21
CA GLY A 410 17.17 -0.85 -21.37
C GLY A 410 16.85 0.59 -21.77
N THR A 411 15.84 1.22 -21.18
CA THR A 411 15.60 2.66 -21.37
C THR A 411 16.69 3.52 -20.71
N PRO A 412 16.97 4.74 -21.21
CA PRO A 412 18.02 5.59 -20.64
C PRO A 412 17.80 6.04 -19.19
N THR A 413 16.55 6.07 -18.74
CA THR A 413 16.14 6.46 -17.39
C THR A 413 16.23 5.30 -16.41
N ARG A 414 15.98 4.06 -16.83
CA ARG A 414 15.99 2.86 -15.99
C ARG A 414 17.40 2.54 -15.48
N LEU A 415 17.54 2.40 -14.16
CA LEU A 415 18.80 2.02 -13.53
C LEU A 415 19.00 0.50 -13.60
N THR A 416 20.24 0.07 -13.86
CA THR A 416 20.63 -1.35 -13.74
C THR A 416 20.61 -1.79 -12.28
N ALA A 417 20.41 -3.08 -12.01
CA ALA A 417 20.37 -3.58 -10.62
C ALA A 417 21.60 -3.19 -9.78
N PRO A 418 22.86 -3.33 -10.25
CA PRO A 418 24.01 -2.87 -9.48
C PRO A 418 24.01 -1.36 -9.20
N GLN A 419 23.47 -0.53 -10.10
CA GLN A 419 23.34 0.92 -9.85
C GLN A 419 22.32 1.20 -8.75
N GLN A 420 21.22 0.44 -8.70
CA GLN A 420 20.20 0.55 -7.66
C GLN A 420 20.74 0.13 -6.28
N GLN A 421 21.52 -0.95 -6.23
CA GLN A 421 22.22 -1.40 -5.02
C GLN A 421 23.26 -0.38 -4.55
N ASN A 422 24.00 0.24 -5.49
CA ASN A 422 24.97 1.29 -5.18
C ASN A 422 24.32 2.55 -4.60
N VAL A 423 23.22 3.03 -5.19
CA VAL A 423 22.49 4.19 -4.63
C VAL A 423 21.85 3.84 -3.30
N GLY A 424 21.26 2.65 -3.14
CA GLY A 424 20.74 2.15 -1.87
C GLY A 424 21.81 2.16 -0.77
N ALA A 425 22.94 1.48 -0.99
CA ALA A 425 24.05 1.42 -0.03
C ALA A 425 24.60 2.82 0.32
N THR A 426 24.70 3.71 -0.67
CA THR A 426 25.18 5.08 -0.49
C THR A 426 24.26 5.89 0.44
N TYR A 427 22.94 5.84 0.21
CA TYR A 427 21.98 6.62 1.01
C TYR A 427 21.70 5.99 2.38
N ILE A 428 21.78 4.66 2.50
CA ILE A 428 21.87 3.94 3.79
C ILE A 428 23.03 4.51 4.63
N ALA A 429 24.23 4.60 4.04
CA ALA A 429 25.39 5.17 4.70
C ALA A 429 25.25 6.67 5.00
N ALA A 430 24.59 7.44 4.12
CA ALA A 430 24.30 8.85 4.36
C ALA A 430 23.44 9.04 5.61
N ALA A 431 22.32 8.30 5.71
CA ALA A 431 21.40 8.36 6.84
C ALA A 431 22.08 7.90 8.14
N ALA A 432 22.80 6.78 8.11
CA ALA A 432 23.54 6.29 9.28
C ALA A 432 24.60 7.29 9.77
N ARG A 433 25.30 7.99 8.86
CA ARG A 433 26.28 9.02 9.22
C ARG A 433 25.61 10.28 9.78
N LEU A 434 24.50 10.72 9.21
CA LEU A 434 23.78 11.89 9.71
C LEU A 434 23.17 11.63 11.09
N PHE A 435 22.36 10.58 11.21
CA PHE A 435 21.52 10.35 12.37
C PHE A 435 22.26 9.70 13.54
N VAL A 436 23.24 8.83 13.27
CA VAL A 436 23.94 8.09 14.32
C VAL A 436 25.32 8.66 14.63
N ALA A 437 26.07 9.07 13.60
CA ALA A 437 27.39 9.67 13.79
C ALA A 437 27.35 11.20 13.98
N GLY A 438 26.24 11.87 13.69
CA GLY A 438 26.10 13.33 13.80
C GLY A 438 26.89 14.10 12.74
N ASP A 439 27.20 13.48 11.59
CA ASP A 439 28.01 14.11 10.53
C ASP A 439 27.15 15.00 9.63
N ASP A 440 26.84 16.22 10.05
CA ASP A 440 25.96 17.14 9.30
C ASP A 440 26.47 17.50 7.88
N ARG A 441 27.75 17.20 7.56
CA ARG A 441 28.31 17.40 6.21
C ARG A 441 27.65 16.52 5.13
N VAL A 442 26.92 15.46 5.52
CA VAL A 442 26.15 14.64 4.57
C VAL A 442 24.70 15.09 4.43
N ARG A 443 24.21 15.98 5.30
CA ARG A 443 22.83 16.52 5.28
C ARG A 443 22.39 17.05 3.92
N PRO A 444 23.23 17.74 3.11
CA PRO A 444 22.81 18.21 1.78
C PRO A 444 22.33 17.12 0.81
N LEU A 445 22.70 15.85 1.06
CA LEU A 445 22.20 14.70 0.29
C LEU A 445 20.75 14.34 0.65
N LEU A 446 20.31 14.68 1.87
CA LEU A 446 19.09 14.19 2.50
C LEU A 446 18.09 15.29 2.86
N ASP A 447 18.36 16.56 2.52
CA ASP A 447 17.53 17.65 3.04
C ASP A 447 16.84 18.46 1.96
N GLY A 448 16.93 18.11 0.68
CA GLY A 448 16.40 18.93 -0.41
C GLY A 448 17.33 20.03 -0.91
N SER A 449 18.62 20.00 -0.56
CA SER A 449 19.62 20.91 -1.16
C SER A 449 19.94 20.60 -2.63
N GLY A 450 19.53 19.45 -3.16
CA GLY A 450 19.86 19.00 -4.52
C GLY A 450 21.31 18.57 -4.71
N ALA A 451 22.03 18.22 -3.63
CA ALA A 451 23.37 17.66 -3.73
C ALA A 451 23.32 16.16 -4.05
N ARG A 452 24.33 15.65 -4.76
CA ARG A 452 24.47 14.22 -5.08
C ARG A 452 25.68 13.59 -4.42
N ALA A 453 25.66 12.27 -4.23
CA ALA A 453 26.83 11.48 -3.89
C ALA A 453 27.46 10.89 -5.16
N ARG A 454 28.80 10.89 -5.29
CA ARG A 454 29.46 10.37 -6.50
C ARG A 454 29.36 8.85 -6.59
N SER A 455 29.40 8.16 -5.45
CA SER A 455 29.20 6.71 -5.38
C SER A 455 27.82 6.24 -5.85
N ALA A 456 26.83 7.14 -5.91
CA ALA A 456 25.50 6.85 -6.43
C ALA A 456 25.38 7.10 -7.94
N ASP A 457 26.39 7.67 -8.60
CA ASP A 457 26.32 7.92 -10.04
C ASP A 457 26.12 6.60 -10.81
N PRO A 458 25.28 6.57 -11.86
CA PRO A 458 24.61 7.70 -12.49
C PRO A 458 23.21 8.03 -11.92
N ALA A 459 22.80 7.47 -10.78
CA ALA A 459 21.46 7.68 -10.25
C ALA A 459 21.13 9.16 -10.04
N ARG A 460 19.92 9.56 -10.41
CA ARG A 460 19.37 10.89 -10.12
C ARG A 460 18.47 10.76 -8.91
N VAL A 461 18.92 11.35 -7.80
CA VAL A 461 18.16 11.38 -6.55
C VAL A 461 17.76 12.81 -6.27
N LEU A 462 16.45 13.04 -6.24
CA LEU A 462 15.87 14.31 -5.81
C LEU A 462 15.42 14.14 -4.36
N SER A 463 15.56 15.20 -3.57
CA SER A 463 15.13 15.17 -2.17
C SER A 463 14.30 16.38 -1.81
N HIS A 464 13.43 16.18 -0.82
CA HIS A 464 12.84 17.23 -0.01
C HIS A 464 12.76 16.74 1.44
N ALA A 465 12.56 17.67 2.37
CA ALA A 465 12.46 17.29 3.78
C ALA A 465 11.61 18.25 4.61
N LEU A 466 11.05 17.70 5.68
CA LEU A 466 10.41 18.43 6.77
C LEU A 466 11.20 18.28 8.09
N GLY A 467 10.85 19.13 9.05
CA GLY A 467 11.48 19.18 10.37
C GLY A 467 12.93 19.70 10.37
N ALA A 468 13.70 19.30 11.39
CA ALA A 468 15.00 19.89 11.75
C ALA A 468 14.94 21.39 12.09
N ARG A 469 15.61 22.25 11.31
CA ARG A 469 15.57 23.71 11.44
C ARG A 469 14.71 24.33 10.34
N ARG A 470 13.45 23.92 10.32
CA ARG A 470 12.41 24.45 9.45
C ARG A 470 11.25 24.98 10.27
N ASP A 471 10.84 26.21 9.98
CA ASP A 471 9.70 26.86 10.62
C ASP A 471 8.62 27.13 9.56
N ALA A 472 7.38 26.71 9.81
CA ALA A 472 6.30 26.76 8.83
C ALA A 472 5.95 28.21 8.47
N VAL A 473 6.04 28.56 7.19
CA VAL A 473 5.67 29.90 6.67
C VAL A 473 4.31 29.85 5.97
N LEU A 474 4.09 28.80 5.19
CA LEU A 474 2.84 28.58 4.48
C LEU A 474 2.56 27.08 4.44
N THR A 475 1.43 26.67 4.98
CA THR A 475 0.84 25.35 4.75
C THR A 475 -0.55 25.63 4.19
N PRO A 476 -0.83 25.29 2.92
CA PRO A 476 -2.15 25.44 2.34
C PRO A 476 -3.23 24.81 3.22
N ASP A 477 -4.29 25.57 3.45
CA ASP A 477 -5.52 25.17 4.11
C ASP A 477 -6.65 26.12 3.63
N PRO A 478 -7.94 25.86 3.94
CA PRO A 478 -9.05 26.73 3.51
C PRO A 478 -8.97 28.18 4.01
N THR A 479 -8.14 28.48 5.00
CA THR A 479 -7.93 29.83 5.54
C THR A 479 -6.87 30.63 4.77
N VAL A 480 -6.06 29.97 3.93
CA VAL A 480 -5.09 30.63 3.06
C VAL A 480 -5.82 31.39 1.95
N ARG A 481 -5.60 32.71 1.89
CA ARG A 481 -6.18 33.55 0.84
C ARG A 481 -5.28 33.57 -0.39
N VAL A 482 -5.88 33.39 -1.56
CA VAL A 482 -5.19 33.32 -2.84
C VAL A 482 -5.64 34.42 -3.80
N SER A 483 -4.75 34.86 -4.70
CA SER A 483 -5.11 35.76 -5.81
C SER A 483 -5.59 34.99 -7.04
N ALA A 484 -6.00 35.72 -8.09
CA ALA A 484 -6.21 35.14 -9.42
C ALA A 484 -4.99 34.31 -9.86
N GLY A 485 -5.27 33.17 -10.51
CA GLY A 485 -4.27 32.18 -10.91
C GLY A 485 -3.94 31.12 -9.85
N ALA A 486 -4.60 31.15 -8.69
CA ALA A 486 -4.49 30.09 -7.68
C ALA A 486 -5.85 29.69 -7.09
N ARG A 487 -5.94 28.44 -6.66
CA ARG A 487 -6.99 27.93 -5.76
C ARG A 487 -6.38 27.02 -4.70
N ILE A 488 -7.03 26.93 -3.54
CA ILE A 488 -6.76 25.84 -2.60
C ILE A 488 -7.50 24.61 -3.11
N CYS A 489 -6.82 23.48 -3.13
CA CYS A 489 -7.34 22.20 -3.59
C CYS A 489 -7.12 21.12 -2.53
N GLU A 490 -7.97 20.10 -2.53
CA GLU A 490 -7.86 18.93 -1.66
C GLU A 490 -6.95 17.88 -2.28
N GLN A 491 -6.05 17.32 -1.48
CA GLN A 491 -5.13 16.29 -1.97
C GLN A 491 -5.81 14.94 -2.16
N VAL A 492 -6.87 14.65 -1.38
CA VAL A 492 -7.58 13.37 -1.39
C VAL A 492 -9.09 13.63 -1.37
N THR A 493 -9.73 13.55 -2.52
CA THR A 493 -11.19 13.72 -2.70
C THR A 493 -11.65 13.15 -4.04
N ARG A 494 -12.92 12.73 -4.12
CA ARG A 494 -13.58 12.36 -5.39
C ARG A 494 -14.25 13.55 -6.08
N ASP A 495 -14.36 14.71 -5.41
CA ASP A 495 -14.91 15.91 -6.03
C ASP A 495 -13.89 16.54 -6.99
N ALA A 496 -14.12 16.36 -8.29
CA ALA A 496 -13.27 16.91 -9.34
C ALA A 496 -13.08 18.44 -9.28
N ALA A 497 -14.05 19.19 -8.73
CA ALA A 497 -13.94 20.64 -8.56
C ALA A 497 -13.01 21.03 -7.39
N ALA A 498 -12.99 20.22 -6.33
CA ALA A 498 -12.15 20.43 -5.16
C ALA A 498 -10.75 19.83 -5.31
N SER A 499 -10.61 18.70 -6.01
CA SER A 499 -9.39 17.90 -6.10
C SER A 499 -8.19 18.67 -6.68
N CYS A 500 -6.98 18.35 -6.22
CA CYS A 500 -5.75 18.90 -6.76
C CYS A 500 -5.39 18.34 -8.14
N LEU A 501 -5.65 17.05 -8.35
CA LEU A 501 -5.48 16.34 -9.62
C LEU A 501 -6.84 15.82 -10.06
N ASP A 502 -6.97 15.45 -11.34
CA ASP A 502 -8.17 14.77 -11.80
C ASP A 502 -8.37 13.47 -10.99
N PRO A 503 -9.51 13.26 -10.29
CA PRO A 503 -9.75 12.03 -9.56
C PRO A 503 -9.71 10.76 -10.43
N GLU A 504 -9.91 10.89 -11.74
CA GLU A 504 -9.78 9.78 -12.70
C GLU A 504 -8.31 9.51 -13.10
N ASP A 505 -7.38 10.42 -12.83
CA ASP A 505 -5.94 10.18 -13.03
C ASP A 505 -5.40 9.33 -11.88
N ILE A 506 -4.77 8.20 -12.21
CA ILE A 506 -4.16 7.29 -11.24
C ILE A 506 -3.19 8.01 -10.29
N ASN A 507 -2.53 9.09 -10.73
CA ASN A 507 -1.63 9.87 -9.89
C ASN A 507 -2.34 10.60 -8.74
N SER A 508 -3.67 10.76 -8.79
CA SER A 508 -4.48 11.38 -7.72
C SER A 508 -4.57 10.53 -6.43
N GLY A 509 -4.04 9.30 -6.45
CA GLY A 509 -3.90 8.42 -5.28
C GLY A 509 -2.45 8.08 -4.93
N THR A 510 -1.46 8.87 -5.37
CA THR A 510 -0.03 8.50 -5.24
C THR A 510 0.83 9.60 -4.62
N GLY A 511 1.96 9.22 -4.01
CA GLY A 511 2.95 10.11 -3.44
C GLY A 511 2.35 11.06 -2.41
N HIS A 512 2.24 12.35 -2.74
CA HIS A 512 1.63 13.34 -1.84
C HIS A 512 0.10 13.24 -1.76
N PHE A 513 -0.53 12.45 -2.63
CA PHE A 513 -1.97 12.29 -2.77
C PHE A 513 -2.44 10.89 -2.36
N THR A 514 -1.56 10.05 -1.81
CA THR A 514 -1.89 8.71 -1.30
C THR A 514 -3.08 8.74 -0.34
N TRP A 515 -4.03 7.82 -0.51
CA TRP A 515 -5.23 7.70 0.31
C TRP A 515 -4.96 6.95 1.62
N PHE A 516 -5.71 7.29 2.68
CA PHE A 516 -5.68 6.55 3.94
C PHE A 516 -6.77 5.46 3.95
N GLY A 517 -6.46 4.30 3.40
CA GLY A 517 -7.44 3.22 3.23
C GLY A 517 -8.69 3.71 2.48
N PRO A 518 -9.92 3.45 2.99
CA PRO A 518 -11.16 3.90 2.36
C PRO A 518 -11.52 5.38 2.62
N VAL A 519 -10.69 6.14 3.35
CA VAL A 519 -11.05 7.51 3.78
C VAL A 519 -10.98 8.49 2.62
N ILE A 520 -12.13 8.81 2.04
CA ILE A 520 -12.28 9.83 1.00
C ILE A 520 -13.60 10.60 1.20
N PRO A 521 -13.60 11.96 1.22
CA PRO A 521 -12.44 12.83 1.21
C PRO A 521 -11.67 12.77 2.54
N GLU A 522 -10.36 13.02 2.48
CA GLU A 522 -9.52 13.08 3.68
C GLU A 522 -9.33 14.54 4.15
N PRO A 523 -9.90 14.95 5.30
CA PRO A 523 -9.81 16.33 5.74
C PRO A 523 -8.41 16.71 6.22
N GLY A 524 -8.03 17.98 6.03
CA GLY A 524 -6.77 18.51 6.55
C GLY A 524 -5.58 18.44 5.58
N ARG A 525 -5.76 17.85 4.40
CA ARG A 525 -4.72 17.73 3.37
C ARG A 525 -5.02 18.58 2.15
N TYR A 526 -4.26 19.66 1.99
CA TYR A 526 -4.47 20.65 0.94
C TYR A 526 -3.18 21.02 0.22
N ALA A 527 -3.30 21.50 -1.01
CA ALA A 527 -2.26 22.22 -1.73
C ALA A 527 -2.80 23.52 -2.33
N ALA A 528 -1.91 24.40 -2.79
CA ALA A 528 -2.30 25.54 -3.62
C ALA A 528 -2.02 25.20 -5.10
N ALA A 529 -3.08 24.92 -5.86
CA ALA A 529 -3.00 24.71 -7.30
C ALA A 529 -2.88 26.06 -8.02
N LEU A 530 -1.86 26.21 -8.85
CA LEU A 530 -1.54 27.39 -9.62
C LEU A 530 -1.77 27.12 -11.10
N ASN A 531 -2.36 28.09 -11.81
CA ASN A 531 -2.51 28.06 -13.26
C ASN A 531 -2.31 29.47 -13.81
N TRP A 532 -1.52 29.60 -14.87
CA TRP A 532 -1.31 30.86 -15.55
C TRP A 532 -1.33 30.70 -17.07
N SER A 533 -1.88 31.72 -17.73
CA SER A 533 -1.93 31.86 -19.19
C SER A 533 -1.02 32.95 -19.74
N ALA A 534 -0.34 33.70 -18.86
CA ALA A 534 0.67 34.68 -19.22
C ALA A 534 1.78 34.75 -18.16
N ALA A 535 2.99 35.08 -18.59
CA ALA A 535 4.12 35.35 -17.69
C ALA A 535 3.96 36.72 -16.98
N GLY A 536 4.61 36.88 -15.84
CA GLY A 536 4.83 38.18 -15.20
C GLY A 536 3.76 38.64 -14.21
N THR A 537 2.58 38.01 -14.19
CA THR A 537 1.54 38.30 -13.18
C THR A 537 1.84 37.52 -11.89
N PRO A 538 2.06 38.19 -10.74
CA PRO A 538 2.31 37.51 -9.48
C PRO A 538 1.06 36.79 -8.97
N ILE A 539 1.20 35.51 -8.64
CA ILE A 539 0.20 34.70 -7.95
C ILE A 539 0.55 34.73 -6.45
N ARG A 540 -0.36 35.25 -5.62
CA ARG A 540 -0.15 35.50 -4.20
C ARG A 540 -0.83 34.43 -3.35
N LEU A 541 -0.09 33.87 -2.40
CA LEU A 541 -0.56 33.00 -1.33
C LEU A 541 -0.37 33.71 0.01
N THR A 542 -1.46 33.93 0.75
CA THR A 542 -1.48 34.72 1.98
C THR A 542 -1.89 33.83 3.16
N PRO A 543 -0.96 33.44 4.05
CA PRO A 543 -1.33 32.68 5.25
C PRO A 543 -2.29 33.48 6.13
N ALA A 544 -3.01 32.79 7.01
CA ALA A 544 -4.00 33.41 7.91
C ALA A 544 -3.43 34.54 8.77
N ARG A 545 -2.15 34.45 9.12
CA ARG A 545 -1.42 35.46 9.90
C ARG A 545 0.01 35.60 9.37
N PRO A 546 0.63 36.79 9.47
CA PRO A 546 2.04 36.94 9.15
C PRO A 546 2.93 36.05 10.04
N VAL A 547 3.94 35.45 9.42
CA VAL A 547 4.86 34.51 10.07
C VAL A 547 6.25 35.14 10.19
N SER A 548 6.88 34.99 11.36
CA SER A 548 8.28 35.39 11.55
C SER A 548 9.21 34.36 10.88
N VAL A 549 10.15 34.86 10.09
CA VAL A 549 11.29 34.11 9.52
C VAL A 549 12.62 34.70 10.01
N ALA A 550 12.57 35.42 11.13
CA ALA A 550 13.72 36.11 11.68
C ALA A 550 14.78 35.09 12.12
N GLY A 551 15.93 35.11 11.46
CA GLY A 551 17.02 34.17 11.73
C GLY A 551 17.11 33.03 10.73
N ASP A 552 16.12 32.87 9.84
CA ASP A 552 16.18 31.94 8.72
C ASP A 552 17.05 32.46 7.58
N GLN A 553 17.75 31.56 6.91
CA GLN A 553 18.63 31.87 5.79
C GLN A 553 17.88 31.88 4.46
N ALA A 554 16.95 30.94 4.29
CA ALA A 554 16.22 30.74 3.05
C ALA A 554 14.75 30.48 3.29
N LEU A 555 13.94 30.74 2.27
CA LEU A 555 12.59 30.20 2.13
C LEU A 555 12.71 28.94 1.26
N ALA A 556 12.40 27.79 1.84
CA ALA A 556 12.28 26.52 1.14
C ALA A 556 10.81 26.32 0.72
N LEU A 557 10.57 25.95 -0.52
CA LEU A 557 9.23 25.64 -1.04
C LEU A 557 9.24 24.23 -1.60
N ARG A 558 8.21 23.43 -1.31
CA ARG A 558 7.96 22.16 -2.00
C ARG A 558 6.90 22.38 -3.07
N VAL A 559 7.28 22.18 -4.33
CA VAL A 559 6.46 22.51 -5.49
C VAL A 559 6.43 21.34 -6.45
N ILE A 560 5.22 20.95 -6.87
CA ILE A 560 4.99 20.00 -7.96
C ILE A 560 4.79 20.80 -9.24
N VAL A 561 5.36 20.33 -10.35
CA VAL A 561 5.03 20.78 -11.70
C VAL A 561 4.61 19.56 -12.53
N PRO A 562 3.80 19.71 -13.58
CA PRO A 562 3.36 18.57 -14.38
C PRO A 562 4.54 17.70 -14.84
N PRO A 563 4.40 16.35 -14.81
CA PRO A 563 5.40 15.43 -15.36
C PRO A 563 5.78 15.80 -16.79
N ASN A 564 7.02 15.51 -17.16
CA ASN A 564 7.61 15.80 -18.46
C ASN A 564 7.66 17.29 -18.87
N SER A 565 7.19 18.23 -18.03
CA SER A 565 7.31 19.66 -18.31
C SER A 565 8.77 20.12 -18.20
N THR A 566 9.17 21.10 -19.03
CA THR A 566 10.52 21.66 -18.97
C THR A 566 10.50 23.18 -18.95
N GLY A 567 11.46 23.77 -18.25
CA GLY A 567 11.67 25.21 -18.21
C GLY A 567 10.72 25.98 -17.30
N THR A 568 9.90 25.30 -16.47
CA THR A 568 9.01 25.97 -15.52
C THR A 568 9.83 26.82 -14.55
N ARG A 569 9.51 28.12 -14.49
CA ARG A 569 10.29 29.11 -13.73
C ARG A 569 9.38 30.09 -13.02
N PHE A 570 9.74 30.42 -11.79
CA PHE A 570 9.04 31.40 -10.96
C PHE A 570 10.00 32.39 -10.35
N GLY A 571 9.63 33.67 -10.33
CA GLY A 571 10.18 34.64 -9.38
C GLY A 571 9.47 34.51 -8.05
N VAL A 572 10.24 34.39 -6.96
CA VAL A 572 9.72 34.30 -5.59
C VAL A 572 9.89 35.64 -4.90
N THR A 573 8.80 36.17 -4.35
CA THR A 573 8.78 37.44 -3.61
C THR A 573 8.11 37.25 -2.26
N ALA A 574 8.76 37.70 -1.19
CA ALA A 574 8.14 37.82 0.13
C ALA A 574 7.48 39.19 0.28
N VAL A 575 6.26 39.21 0.81
CA VAL A 575 5.53 40.44 1.14
C VAL A 575 5.50 40.58 2.66
N GLY A 576 5.97 41.71 3.18
CA GLY A 576 5.95 42.02 4.62
C GLY A 576 4.56 42.47 5.10
N PRO A 577 4.34 42.54 6.43
CA PRO A 577 3.08 43.05 7.01
C PRO A 577 2.76 44.51 6.64
N ASP A 578 3.78 45.29 6.31
CA ASP A 578 3.71 46.67 5.83
C ASP A 578 3.40 46.75 4.31
N GLY A 579 3.22 45.62 3.64
CA GLY A 579 3.03 45.52 2.20
C GLY A 579 4.32 45.61 1.39
N ARG A 580 5.49 45.77 2.02
CA ARG A 580 6.77 45.86 1.32
C ARG A 580 7.10 44.53 0.64
N ARG A 581 7.43 44.60 -0.65
CA ARG A 581 7.78 43.44 -1.47
C ARG A 581 9.30 43.29 -1.53
N THR A 582 9.79 42.07 -1.28
CA THR A 582 11.22 41.71 -1.33
C THR A 582 11.40 40.54 -2.28
N THR A 583 12.00 40.78 -3.45
CA THR A 583 12.32 39.72 -4.41
C THR A 583 13.46 38.85 -3.89
N LEU A 584 13.16 37.58 -3.64
CA LEU A 584 14.08 36.60 -3.05
C LEU A 584 14.97 35.95 -4.10
N GLY A 585 14.44 35.68 -5.29
CA GLY A 585 15.16 35.10 -6.42
C GLY A 585 14.23 34.44 -7.42
N ASP A 586 14.79 33.91 -8.51
CA ASP A 586 14.08 33.04 -9.44
C ASP A 586 14.45 31.57 -9.18
N VAL A 587 13.49 30.67 -9.35
CA VAL A 587 13.67 29.21 -9.28
C VAL A 587 13.28 28.57 -10.60
N ARG A 588 13.92 27.44 -10.93
CA ARG A 588 13.58 26.59 -12.07
C ARG A 588 13.25 25.19 -11.54
N ILE A 589 12.17 24.61 -12.05
CA ILE A 589 11.73 23.26 -11.75
C ILE A 589 11.37 22.61 -13.08
N ASP A 590 11.94 21.44 -13.35
CA ASP A 590 11.54 20.61 -14.49
C ASP A 590 10.69 19.46 -13.93
N GLY A 591 9.66 19.03 -14.66
CA GLY A 591 8.83 17.89 -14.27
C GLY A 591 9.61 16.59 -14.25
N LEU A 592 9.17 15.65 -13.42
CA LEU A 592 9.77 14.32 -13.41
C LEU A 592 9.48 13.60 -14.73
N PRO A 593 10.44 12.80 -15.26
CA PRO A 593 10.14 11.85 -16.31
C PRO A 593 9.07 10.89 -15.81
N GLY A 594 7.96 10.77 -16.56
CA GLY A 594 6.84 9.97 -16.12
C GLY A 594 5.90 9.54 -17.21
N THR A 595 5.17 8.47 -16.93
CA THR A 595 4.03 7.94 -17.66
C THR A 595 2.87 7.72 -16.68
N GLU A 596 1.73 7.27 -17.20
CA GLU A 596 0.60 6.77 -16.43
C GLU A 596 0.98 5.60 -15.50
N LEU A 597 2.09 4.91 -15.78
CA LEU A 597 2.62 3.81 -14.96
C LEU A 597 3.70 4.29 -13.97
N THR A 598 3.78 5.59 -13.68
CA THR A 598 4.76 6.12 -12.71
C THR A 598 4.16 7.17 -11.81
N THR A 599 4.60 7.21 -10.56
CA THR A 599 4.24 8.27 -9.62
C THR A 599 5.12 9.50 -9.82
N SER A 600 4.71 10.37 -10.76
CA SER A 600 5.56 11.47 -11.24
C SER A 600 5.10 12.88 -10.81
N TYR A 601 3.90 13.00 -10.24
CA TYR A 601 3.43 14.24 -9.59
C TYR A 601 4.01 14.38 -8.17
N TRP A 602 5.31 14.57 -8.08
CA TRP A 602 6.03 14.61 -6.81
C TRP A 602 6.68 15.97 -6.54
N GLY A 603 6.68 16.38 -5.27
CA GLY A 603 7.10 17.70 -4.84
C GLY A 603 8.62 17.86 -4.85
N GLN A 604 9.13 18.89 -5.53
CA GLN A 604 10.56 19.20 -5.52
C GLN A 604 10.82 20.39 -4.59
N GLU A 605 11.86 20.29 -3.75
CA GLU A 605 12.27 21.41 -2.88
C GLU A 605 13.12 22.40 -3.67
N VAL A 606 12.74 23.68 -3.60
CA VAL A 606 13.54 24.81 -4.09
C VAL A 606 13.77 25.79 -2.96
N ARG A 607 14.95 26.44 -2.94
CA ARG A 607 15.31 27.41 -1.89
C ARG A 607 15.71 28.74 -2.48
N VAL A 608 15.20 29.81 -1.89
CA VAL A 608 15.60 31.19 -2.21
C VAL A 608 16.06 31.92 -0.94
N PRO A 609 17.11 32.74 -0.99
CA PRO A 609 17.61 33.45 0.19
C PRO A 609 16.57 34.47 0.67
N LEU A 610 16.40 34.59 1.99
CA LEU A 610 15.43 35.53 2.58
C LEU A 610 15.84 37.01 2.48
N ARG A 611 17.08 37.32 2.09
CA ARG A 611 17.57 38.69 1.80
C ARG A 611 17.20 39.74 2.85
N GLY A 612 17.23 39.36 4.13
CA GLY A 612 16.92 40.25 5.26
C GLY A 612 15.43 40.38 5.59
N THR A 613 14.53 39.68 4.89
CA THR A 613 13.13 39.52 5.29
C THR A 613 13.08 38.87 6.67
N ARG A 614 12.35 39.49 7.61
CA ARG A 614 12.17 38.97 8.98
C ARG A 614 10.76 38.47 9.25
N THR A 615 9.79 38.91 8.45
CA THR A 615 8.38 38.54 8.60
C THR A 615 7.75 38.45 7.21
N VAL A 616 7.01 37.38 6.96
CA VAL A 616 6.31 37.11 5.70
C VAL A 616 4.80 37.15 5.98
N ALA A 617 4.11 38.10 5.36
CA ALA A 617 2.66 38.19 5.36
C ALA A 617 2.02 37.55 4.12
N ALA A 618 2.76 37.42 3.02
CA ALA A 618 2.38 36.64 1.85
C ALA A 618 3.60 36.20 1.05
N VAL A 619 3.46 35.10 0.31
CA VAL A 619 4.43 34.65 -0.70
C VAL A 619 3.82 34.87 -2.08
N GLU A 620 4.59 35.49 -2.98
CA GLU A 620 4.20 35.68 -4.37
C GLU A 620 5.10 34.86 -5.29
N LEU A 621 4.47 34.08 -6.17
CA LEU A 621 5.11 33.33 -7.25
C LEU A 621 4.75 34.00 -8.57
N THR A 622 5.75 34.57 -9.25
CA THR A 622 5.58 35.24 -10.54
C THR A 622 6.06 34.32 -11.66
N PRO A 623 5.16 33.71 -12.46
CA PRO A 623 5.57 32.85 -13.55
C PRO A 623 6.46 33.58 -14.55
N ARG A 624 7.50 32.90 -15.03
CA ARG A 624 8.39 33.40 -16.09
C ARG A 624 8.10 32.74 -17.44
N THR A 625 7.31 31.67 -17.45
CA THR A 625 6.85 30.98 -18.66
C THR A 625 5.50 31.52 -19.11
N ALA A 626 5.22 31.43 -20.41
CA ALA A 626 3.99 31.96 -21.00
C ALA A 626 2.74 31.31 -20.43
N THR A 627 2.74 29.97 -20.31
CA THR A 627 1.66 29.19 -19.72
C THR A 627 2.23 28.14 -18.77
N GLY A 628 1.38 27.59 -17.92
CA GLY A 628 1.72 26.43 -17.12
C GLY A 628 0.86 26.28 -15.87
N SER A 629 1.16 25.22 -15.13
CA SER A 629 0.53 24.85 -13.88
C SER A 629 1.57 24.35 -12.89
N ALA A 630 1.25 24.45 -11.59
CA ALA A 630 2.08 23.94 -10.50
C ALA A 630 1.22 23.78 -9.24
N TRP A 631 1.70 22.99 -8.27
CA TRP A 631 1.07 22.86 -6.96
C TRP A 631 2.09 23.18 -5.88
N VAL A 632 1.78 24.14 -5.02
CA VAL A 632 2.61 24.43 -3.84
C VAL A 632 2.08 23.61 -2.69
N LEU A 633 2.91 22.70 -2.19
CA LEU A 633 2.58 21.86 -1.04
C LEU A 633 2.77 22.62 0.27
N ASP A 634 3.87 23.39 0.38
CA ASP A 634 4.16 24.26 1.51
C ASP A 634 5.39 25.15 1.27
N ALA A 635 5.62 26.10 2.20
CA ALA A 635 6.83 26.87 2.31
C ALA A 635 7.30 27.00 3.77
N TRP A 636 8.62 26.96 3.97
CA TRP A 636 9.27 26.92 5.27
C TRP A 636 10.44 27.91 5.32
N GLY A 637 10.55 28.65 6.43
CA GLY A 637 11.82 29.28 6.80
C GLY A 637 12.83 28.19 7.09
N TRP A 638 14.05 28.32 6.57
CA TRP A 638 15.06 27.26 6.61
C TRP A 638 16.40 27.76 7.12
N ASN A 639 17.03 26.90 7.92
CA ASN A 639 18.40 27.03 8.40
C ASN A 639 19.17 25.70 8.29
N PRO A 640 20.50 25.74 8.10
CA PRO A 640 21.31 24.53 8.10
C PRO A 640 21.41 23.91 9.50
N GLY A 641 21.40 22.58 9.56
CA GLY A 641 21.70 21.78 10.74
C GLY A 641 20.60 20.80 11.15
N THR A 642 21.00 19.73 11.82
CA THR A 642 20.14 18.70 12.42
C THR A 642 20.13 18.82 13.95
N PRO A 643 19.15 19.50 14.55
CA PRO A 643 19.07 19.58 16.01
C PRO A 643 18.78 18.18 16.59
N ASN A 644 19.17 17.96 17.85
CA ASN A 644 18.76 16.74 18.56
C ASN A 644 17.21 16.69 18.60
N PRO A 645 16.57 15.61 18.10
CA PRO A 645 15.12 15.46 18.12
C PRO A 645 14.51 15.49 19.53
N GLN A 646 15.32 15.11 20.54
CA GLN A 646 14.91 14.91 21.93
C GLN A 646 13.74 13.92 22.02
N GLU A 647 13.95 12.67 21.63
CA GLU A 647 12.89 11.68 21.45
C GLU A 647 11.96 11.61 22.70
N THR A 648 10.64 11.84 22.51
CA THR A 648 9.66 11.77 23.61
C THR A 648 8.60 10.71 23.37
N GLY A 649 8.23 9.99 24.43
CA GLY A 649 7.06 9.12 24.40
C GLY A 649 5.78 9.96 24.41
N LEU A 650 5.12 10.07 23.26
CA LEU A 650 3.81 10.70 23.13
C LEU A 650 2.71 9.75 23.67
N PRO A 651 1.53 10.25 24.07
CA PRO A 651 0.35 9.41 24.23
C PRO A 651 0.12 8.58 22.97
N ARG A 652 -0.15 7.29 23.16
CA ARG A 652 -0.45 6.34 22.09
C ARG A 652 -1.93 6.00 22.12
N ILE A 653 -2.54 5.93 20.93
CA ILE A 653 -3.93 5.52 20.72
C ILE A 653 -3.95 4.16 20.04
N ASP A 654 -4.68 3.20 20.60
CA ASP A 654 -4.89 1.88 20.01
C ASP A 654 -6.39 1.62 19.90
N ILE A 655 -6.90 1.41 18.68
CA ILE A 655 -8.28 1.00 18.43
C ILE A 655 -8.36 -0.52 18.53
N GLY A 656 -9.34 -1.03 19.26
CA GLY A 656 -9.69 -2.46 19.23
C GLY A 656 -11.05 -2.69 18.60
N SER A 657 -11.39 -3.98 18.44
CA SER A 657 -12.65 -4.42 17.83
C SER A 657 -13.60 -5.04 18.86
N LEU A 658 -14.89 -5.06 18.52
CA LEU A 658 -15.95 -5.74 19.25
C LEU A 658 -16.76 -6.60 18.29
N VAL A 659 -17.12 -7.81 18.72
CA VAL A 659 -18.13 -8.64 18.04
C VAL A 659 -19.40 -8.58 18.86
N VAL A 660 -20.51 -8.26 18.23
CA VAL A 660 -21.84 -8.11 18.86
C VAL A 660 -22.90 -8.78 18.03
N VAL A 661 -24.08 -9.02 18.61
CA VAL A 661 -25.26 -9.51 17.90
C VAL A 661 -26.29 -8.39 17.85
N GLU A 662 -26.98 -8.20 16.72
CA GLU A 662 -27.97 -7.15 16.52
C GLU A 662 -29.21 -7.36 17.41
N GLY A 663 -29.79 -8.57 17.36
CA GLY A 663 -30.99 -9.02 18.06
C GLY A 663 -32.30 -8.44 17.48
N ASP A 664 -33.43 -9.02 17.89
CA ASP A 664 -34.73 -8.89 17.19
C ASP A 664 -35.36 -7.48 17.03
N SER A 665 -34.91 -6.46 17.78
CA SER A 665 -35.54 -5.12 17.75
C SER A 665 -34.76 -4.02 18.48
N GLY A 666 -35.02 -2.78 18.05
CA GLY A 666 -34.55 -1.56 18.72
C GLY A 666 -33.14 -1.19 18.31
N THR A 667 -32.55 -0.20 18.98
CA THR A 667 -31.17 0.24 18.69
C THR A 667 -30.35 0.17 19.96
N LYS A 668 -29.21 -0.52 19.90
CA LYS A 668 -28.23 -0.61 20.98
C LYS A 668 -26.99 0.20 20.62
N THR A 669 -26.45 0.94 21.58
CA THR A 669 -25.19 1.66 21.39
C THR A 669 -24.04 0.87 22.01
N TYR A 670 -23.12 0.41 21.18
CA TYR A 670 -21.86 -0.20 21.59
C TYR A 670 -20.74 0.85 21.64
N ARG A 671 -19.66 0.55 22.37
CA ARG A 671 -18.55 1.49 22.58
C ARG A 671 -17.26 0.86 22.10
N VAL A 672 -16.76 1.32 20.96
CA VAL A 672 -15.49 0.84 20.40
C VAL A 672 -14.35 1.12 21.40
N PRO A 673 -13.53 0.12 21.73
CA PRO A 673 -12.44 0.28 22.69
C PRO A 673 -11.30 1.06 22.06
N VAL A 674 -11.30 2.38 22.23
CA VAL A 674 -10.18 3.25 21.85
C VAL A 674 -9.33 3.52 23.10
N ASN A 675 -8.23 2.81 23.24
CA ASN A 675 -7.37 2.86 24.42
C ASN A 675 -6.30 3.97 24.30
N ILE A 676 -5.99 4.63 25.42
CA ILE A 676 -4.93 5.63 25.50
C ILE A 676 -3.87 5.18 26.49
N THR A 677 -2.64 5.00 26.01
CA THR A 677 -1.47 4.70 26.84
C THR A 677 -0.47 5.86 26.82
N GLY A 678 0.43 5.89 27.81
CA GLY A 678 1.40 6.97 27.97
C GLY A 678 0.90 8.19 28.75
N ARG A 679 1.57 9.32 28.57
CA ARG A 679 1.30 10.59 29.29
C ARG A 679 1.41 11.74 28.32
N GLY A 680 0.50 12.71 28.42
CA GLY A 680 0.53 13.90 27.58
C GLY A 680 -0.86 14.34 27.19
N ALA A 681 -0.92 15.26 26.24
CA ALA A 681 -2.15 15.77 25.66
C ALA A 681 -1.96 15.89 24.16
N GLY A 682 -3.05 15.78 23.42
CA GLY A 682 -3.01 15.85 21.97
C GLY A 682 -4.38 15.82 21.34
N VAL A 683 -4.38 15.64 20.03
CA VAL A 683 -5.55 15.58 19.17
C VAL A 683 -5.36 14.41 18.23
N VAL A 684 -6.41 13.60 18.12
CA VAL A 684 -6.53 12.50 17.15
C VAL A 684 -7.74 12.78 16.28
N ARG A 685 -7.63 12.52 14.98
CA ARG A 685 -8.78 12.44 14.10
C ARG A 685 -9.27 11.00 14.08
N LEU A 686 -10.56 10.84 14.30
CA LEU A 686 -11.24 9.56 14.18
C LEU A 686 -12.13 9.59 12.93
N PHE A 687 -12.21 8.45 12.26
CA PHE A 687 -13.08 8.22 11.13
C PHE A 687 -14.02 7.08 11.47
N GLN A 688 -15.28 7.19 11.11
CA GLN A 688 -16.20 6.06 11.03
C GLN A 688 -16.47 5.81 9.55
N VAL A 689 -16.22 4.57 9.12
CA VAL A 689 -16.40 4.12 7.74
C VAL A 689 -17.42 3.00 7.74
N ASP A 690 -18.47 3.19 6.98
CA ASP A 690 -19.49 2.18 6.74
C ASP A 690 -18.94 1.14 5.75
N SER A 691 -18.96 -0.15 6.09
CA SER A 691 -18.35 -1.19 5.25
C SER A 691 -19.09 -1.46 3.94
N ASN A 692 -20.36 -1.03 3.83
CA ASN A 692 -21.21 -1.34 2.69
C ASN A 692 -21.14 -0.21 1.65
N THR A 693 -21.22 1.03 2.12
CA THR A 693 -21.22 2.24 1.28
C THR A 693 -19.84 2.87 1.13
N TYR A 694 -18.91 2.57 2.04
CA TYR A 694 -17.60 3.23 2.17
C TYR A 694 -17.70 4.75 2.37
N GLU A 695 -18.87 5.23 2.76
CA GLU A 695 -19.02 6.60 3.22
C GLU A 695 -18.26 6.77 4.53
N SER A 696 -17.45 7.81 4.60
CA SER A 696 -16.65 8.11 5.78
C SER A 696 -17.09 9.43 6.41
N THR A 697 -17.28 9.42 7.73
CA THR A 697 -17.42 10.62 8.53
C THR A 697 -16.20 10.77 9.43
N SER A 698 -15.83 12.00 9.80
CA SER A 698 -14.68 12.21 10.68
C SER A 698 -14.89 13.34 11.69
N TRP A 699 -14.21 13.22 12.82
CA TRP A 699 -14.20 14.25 13.86
C TRP A 699 -12.86 14.27 14.60
N LEU A 700 -12.61 15.38 15.30
CA LEU A 700 -11.44 15.53 16.16
C LEU A 700 -11.78 15.17 17.60
N ALA A 701 -10.99 14.28 18.20
CA ALA A 701 -11.03 13.98 19.63
C ALA A 701 -9.80 14.55 20.33
N THR A 702 -10.03 15.20 21.48
CA THR A 702 -8.95 15.77 22.31
C THR A 702 -8.54 14.76 23.37
N VAL A 703 -7.25 14.46 23.43
CA VAL A 703 -6.62 13.67 24.50
C VAL A 703 -6.10 14.60 25.58
N ARG A 704 -6.56 14.44 26.81
CA ARG A 704 -6.14 15.21 27.97
C ARG A 704 -5.18 14.39 28.84
N PRO A 705 -4.32 15.06 29.64
CA PRO A 705 -3.46 14.36 30.57
C PRO A 705 -4.27 13.53 31.57
N GLY A 706 -4.05 12.22 31.58
CA GLY A 706 -4.73 11.28 32.47
C GLY A 706 -5.88 10.51 31.82
N ASP A 707 -6.31 10.89 30.61
CA ASP A 707 -7.28 10.11 29.85
C ASP A 707 -6.73 8.69 29.57
N ARG A 708 -7.64 7.72 29.57
CA ARG A 708 -7.34 6.29 29.36
C ARG A 708 -8.07 5.69 28.17
N SER A 709 -9.09 6.36 27.69
CA SER A 709 -9.88 5.92 26.56
C SER A 709 -10.57 7.09 25.88
N ILE A 710 -10.92 6.92 24.61
CA ILE A 710 -11.85 7.79 23.89
C ILE A 710 -13.16 7.02 23.73
N THR A 711 -14.30 7.66 23.99
CA THR A 711 -15.60 7.02 23.78
C THR A 711 -16.02 7.23 22.33
N VAL A 712 -16.15 6.15 21.58
CA VAL A 712 -16.70 6.14 20.21
C VAL A 712 -17.94 5.26 20.23
N PRO A 713 -19.16 5.86 20.25
CA PRO A 713 -20.39 5.11 20.17
C PRO A 713 -20.66 4.65 18.75
N VAL A 714 -21.07 3.39 18.59
CA VAL A 714 -21.61 2.83 17.35
C VAL A 714 -23.02 2.34 17.67
N GLU A 715 -24.00 2.81 16.90
CA GLU A 715 -25.38 2.36 17.02
C GLU A 715 -25.59 1.15 16.11
N VAL A 716 -26.17 0.10 16.67
CA VAL A 716 -26.55 -1.13 15.97
C VAL A 716 -28.05 -1.25 16.12
N ALA A 717 -28.75 -1.15 15.00
CA ALA A 717 -30.16 -1.50 14.93
C ALA A 717 -30.27 -3.01 14.92
N GLY A 718 -31.31 -3.51 15.55
CA GLY A 718 -31.66 -4.91 15.49
C GLY A 718 -33.05 -5.07 14.92
N ASP A 719 -33.27 -6.13 14.16
CA ASP A 719 -34.54 -6.43 13.51
C ASP A 719 -34.74 -7.94 13.36
N ILE A 720 -35.61 -8.38 12.44
CA ILE A 720 -36.02 -9.78 12.29
C ILE A 720 -35.82 -10.28 10.85
N LEU A 721 -35.03 -9.55 10.06
CA LEU A 721 -34.83 -9.76 8.65
C LEU A 721 -33.42 -10.27 8.45
N TYR A 722 -33.29 -11.39 7.75
CA TYR A 722 -31.98 -11.92 7.42
C TYR A 722 -31.11 -10.92 6.65
N GLY A 723 -29.85 -10.79 7.09
CA GLY A 723 -28.74 -10.15 6.43
C GLY A 723 -27.40 -10.89 6.64
N GLU A 724 -26.32 -10.35 6.09
CA GLU A 724 -24.95 -10.81 6.38
C GLU A 724 -24.35 -10.02 7.54
N ASP A 725 -23.33 -10.57 8.20
CA ASP A 725 -22.58 -9.86 9.24
C ASP A 725 -22.06 -8.49 8.74
N GLU A 726 -22.28 -7.44 9.52
CA GLU A 726 -21.94 -6.06 9.15
C GLU A 726 -20.72 -5.54 9.88
N ASN A 727 -19.92 -4.70 9.23
CA ASN A 727 -18.73 -4.10 9.85
C ASN A 727 -18.83 -2.57 9.90
N GLN A 728 -18.62 -2.01 11.10
CA GLN A 728 -18.51 -0.57 11.31
C GLN A 728 -17.07 -0.25 11.71
N TYR A 729 -16.28 0.21 10.75
CA TYR A 729 -14.85 0.47 10.96
C TYR A 729 -14.62 1.84 11.60
N ILE A 730 -13.75 1.88 12.61
CA ILE A 730 -13.19 3.09 13.17
C ILE A 730 -11.70 3.15 12.84
N LEU A 731 -11.27 4.24 12.20
CA LEU A 731 -9.87 4.50 11.90
C LEU A 731 -9.36 5.70 12.71
N ALA A 732 -8.07 5.72 13.06
CA ALA A 732 -7.42 6.83 13.75
C ALA A 732 -6.21 7.39 13.01
N LYS A 733 -6.08 8.71 13.04
CA LYS A 733 -4.92 9.43 12.52
C LYS A 733 -4.42 10.49 13.50
N ALA A 734 -3.11 10.57 13.70
CA ALA A 734 -2.51 11.55 14.60
C ALA A 734 -2.58 12.96 14.01
N GLU A 735 -3.15 13.91 14.75
CA GLU A 735 -3.19 15.33 14.35
C GLU A 735 -2.14 16.14 15.10
N LYS A 736 -2.02 15.89 16.42
CA LYS A 736 -1.09 16.62 17.28
C LYS A 736 -0.82 15.90 18.58
N GLY A 737 0.44 15.78 18.97
CA GLY A 737 0.87 15.38 20.31
C GLY A 737 0.44 13.96 20.70
N VAL A 738 0.16 13.09 19.73
CA VAL A 738 -0.15 11.66 19.91
C VAL A 738 0.55 10.85 18.83
N VAL A 739 0.65 9.53 19.03
CA VAL A 739 0.97 8.55 18.00
C VAL A 739 -0.17 7.53 17.92
N ILE A 740 -0.37 6.94 16.75
CA ILE A 740 -1.35 5.88 16.56
C ILE A 740 -0.61 4.56 16.58
N GLY A 741 -1.08 3.68 17.45
CA GLY A 741 -0.70 2.29 17.52
C GLY A 741 -1.56 1.50 16.54
N ASP A 742 -2.51 0.74 17.06
CA ASP A 742 -3.52 0.10 16.21
C ASP A 742 -4.45 1.16 15.64
N TRP A 743 -4.41 1.32 14.32
CA TRP A 743 -5.03 2.43 13.60
C TRP A 743 -6.44 2.11 13.10
N ILE A 744 -6.86 0.84 13.14
CA ILE A 744 -8.16 0.34 12.71
C ILE A 744 -8.73 -0.64 13.73
N GLY A 745 -10.05 -0.63 13.85
CA GLY A 745 -10.86 -1.58 14.60
C GLY A 745 -12.33 -1.23 14.38
N GLY A 746 -13.23 -1.61 15.29
CA GLY A 746 -14.64 -1.30 15.07
C GLY A 746 -15.62 -2.19 15.79
N VAL A 747 -16.81 -2.32 15.21
CA VAL A 747 -17.85 -3.27 15.62
C VAL A 747 -18.16 -4.18 14.44
N GLU A 748 -17.99 -5.48 14.64
CA GLU A 748 -18.54 -6.55 13.80
C GLU A 748 -19.90 -6.92 14.41
N VAL A 749 -20.96 -6.75 13.63
CA VAL A 749 -22.35 -7.03 14.00
C VAL A 749 -22.74 -8.34 13.33
N GLN A 750 -23.05 -9.33 14.15
CA GLN A 750 -23.49 -10.64 13.69
C GLN A 750 -25.00 -10.66 13.52
N ASN A 751 -25.46 -11.12 12.35
CA ASN A 751 -26.86 -11.36 12.08
C ASN A 751 -27.32 -12.61 12.84
N ASP A 752 -28.38 -12.50 13.64
CA ASP A 752 -28.99 -13.64 14.35
C ASP A 752 -30.32 -14.13 13.75
N ASP A 753 -30.74 -13.53 12.64
CA ASP A 753 -31.97 -13.89 11.95
C ASP A 753 -31.82 -15.08 11.00
N PRO A 754 -32.86 -15.91 10.85
CA PRO A 754 -32.81 -17.10 10.01
C PRO A 754 -32.85 -16.74 8.52
N GLU A 755 -31.94 -17.33 7.75
CA GLU A 755 -31.93 -17.25 6.28
C GLU A 755 -33.30 -17.65 5.68
N PRO A 756 -33.84 -16.89 4.70
CA PRO A 756 -35.14 -17.18 4.12
C PRO A 756 -35.11 -18.48 3.32
N VAL A 757 -36.21 -19.24 3.37
CA VAL A 757 -36.39 -20.41 2.51
C VAL A 757 -36.74 -19.94 1.10
N VAL A 758 -35.92 -20.33 0.13
CA VAL A 758 -36.18 -20.09 -1.29
C VAL A 758 -37.10 -21.19 -1.84
N THR A 759 -38.08 -20.77 -2.64
CA THR A 759 -38.96 -21.66 -3.40
C THR A 759 -38.96 -21.25 -4.86
N VAL A 760 -39.01 -22.23 -5.77
CA VAL A 760 -38.92 -21.99 -7.21
C VAL A 760 -40.05 -22.68 -7.95
N GLU A 761 -40.69 -21.94 -8.85
CA GLU A 761 -41.79 -22.42 -9.68
C GLU A 761 -41.53 -22.09 -11.16
N PRO A 762 -41.65 -23.06 -12.09
CA PRO A 762 -41.56 -22.76 -13.52
C PRO A 762 -42.74 -21.88 -13.95
N VAL A 763 -42.44 -20.78 -14.63
CA VAL A 763 -43.45 -19.87 -15.22
C VAL A 763 -43.61 -20.17 -16.71
N ALA A 764 -42.49 -20.33 -17.41
CA ALA A 764 -42.42 -20.81 -18.78
C ALA A 764 -41.17 -21.67 -18.96
N ASP A 765 -41.29 -22.97 -18.73
CA ASP A 765 -40.19 -23.94 -18.89
C ASP A 765 -40.22 -24.66 -20.26
N ARG A 766 -41.20 -24.32 -21.11
CA ARG A 766 -41.23 -24.75 -22.51
C ARG A 766 -41.71 -23.63 -23.41
N VAL A 767 -40.87 -23.20 -24.33
CA VAL A 767 -41.15 -22.09 -25.26
C VAL A 767 -40.76 -22.47 -26.69
N ALA A 768 -41.31 -21.77 -27.68
CA ALA A 768 -40.76 -21.81 -29.04
C ALA A 768 -39.52 -20.89 -29.13
N GLU A 769 -38.67 -21.10 -30.12
CA GLU A 769 -37.58 -20.16 -30.47
C GLU A 769 -38.10 -18.72 -30.56
N GLY A 770 -37.34 -17.78 -30.00
CA GLY A 770 -37.75 -16.38 -29.82
C GLY A 770 -38.63 -16.14 -28.58
N GLY A 771 -38.96 -17.19 -27.82
CA GLY A 771 -39.63 -17.10 -26.52
C GLY A 771 -38.65 -16.87 -25.36
N THR A 772 -39.17 -16.75 -24.14
CA THR A 772 -38.35 -16.56 -22.93
C THR A 772 -38.66 -17.66 -21.94
N LEU A 773 -37.65 -18.48 -21.62
CA LEU A 773 -37.76 -19.40 -20.50
C LEU A 773 -37.75 -18.60 -19.20
N SER A 774 -38.60 -18.96 -18.24
CA SER A 774 -38.67 -18.24 -16.96
C SER A 774 -39.07 -19.10 -15.78
N TRP A 775 -38.43 -18.81 -14.64
CA TRP A 775 -38.71 -19.43 -13.35
C TRP A 775 -38.91 -18.34 -12.31
N ARG A 776 -39.98 -18.44 -11.54
CA ARG A 776 -40.28 -17.54 -10.44
C ARG A 776 -39.68 -18.06 -9.16
N PHE A 777 -38.94 -17.20 -8.49
CA PHE A 777 -38.41 -17.46 -7.17
C PHE A 777 -39.22 -16.68 -6.13
N SER A 778 -39.40 -17.28 -4.96
CA SER A 778 -40.07 -16.68 -3.81
C SER A 778 -39.32 -16.97 -2.52
N LEU A 779 -39.08 -15.93 -1.72
CA LEU A 779 -38.51 -16.02 -0.38
C LEU A 779 -39.62 -16.17 0.67
N SER A 780 -39.40 -17.00 1.69
CA SER A 780 -40.35 -17.17 2.80
C SER A 780 -40.53 -15.92 3.67
N ALA A 781 -39.54 -15.02 3.65
CA ALA A 781 -39.53 -13.76 4.37
C ALA A 781 -38.70 -12.73 3.57
N PRO A 782 -38.95 -11.43 3.76
CA PRO A 782 -38.06 -10.39 3.25
C PRO A 782 -36.71 -10.43 3.97
N THR A 783 -35.68 -9.94 3.28
CA THR A 783 -34.33 -9.73 3.81
C THR A 783 -34.07 -8.24 4.03
N GLU A 784 -33.20 -7.92 4.98
CA GLU A 784 -32.74 -6.53 5.20
C GLU A 784 -31.84 -6.10 4.03
N THR A 785 -31.08 -7.05 3.51
CA THR A 785 -30.03 -6.84 2.54
C THR A 785 -30.39 -7.50 1.22
N TRP A 786 -29.55 -7.29 0.21
CA TRP A 786 -29.69 -8.00 -1.05
C TRP A 786 -29.60 -9.51 -0.84
N PHE A 787 -30.51 -10.26 -1.44
CA PHE A 787 -30.45 -11.72 -1.49
C PHE A 787 -30.38 -12.15 -2.95
N TYR A 788 -29.52 -13.12 -3.26
CA TYR A 788 -29.36 -13.57 -4.64
C TYR A 788 -29.10 -15.07 -4.70
N VAL A 789 -29.63 -15.69 -5.74
CA VAL A 789 -29.43 -17.10 -6.04
C VAL A 789 -28.72 -17.19 -7.37
N VAL A 790 -27.58 -17.88 -7.38
CA VAL A 790 -26.74 -18.03 -8.58
C VAL A 790 -26.90 -19.42 -9.14
N THR A 791 -27.03 -19.51 -10.45
CA THR A 791 -27.06 -20.78 -11.17
C THR A 791 -25.97 -20.88 -12.22
N GLU A 792 -25.67 -22.10 -12.66
CA GLU A 792 -24.73 -22.40 -13.75
C GLU A 792 -25.33 -23.46 -14.68
N PRO A 793 -25.14 -23.35 -16.01
CA PRO A 793 -25.61 -24.35 -16.96
C PRO A 793 -24.78 -25.63 -16.88
N HIS A 794 -25.48 -26.75 -16.83
CA HIS A 794 -24.91 -28.08 -16.95
C HIS A 794 -25.45 -28.75 -18.20
N ALA A 795 -24.66 -29.65 -18.77
CA ALA A 795 -25.09 -30.47 -19.88
C ALA A 795 -26.37 -31.22 -19.47
N PRO A 796 -27.49 -31.04 -20.20
CA PRO A 796 -28.77 -31.58 -19.80
C PRO A 796 -28.72 -33.11 -19.79
N THR A 797 -29.42 -33.71 -18.84
CA THR A 797 -29.51 -35.17 -18.70
C THR A 797 -30.13 -35.89 -19.91
N GLY A 798 -30.80 -35.16 -20.81
CA GLY A 798 -31.21 -35.64 -22.13
C GLY A 798 -31.72 -34.52 -23.05
N GLY A 799 -31.56 -34.70 -24.37
CA GLY A 799 -31.87 -33.69 -25.39
C GLY A 799 -30.62 -33.09 -26.03
N ALA A 800 -30.80 -32.25 -27.05
CA ALA A 800 -29.75 -31.33 -27.48
C ALA A 800 -29.66 -30.18 -26.46
N GLU A 801 -28.47 -29.66 -26.21
CA GLU A 801 -28.29 -28.53 -25.29
C GLU A 801 -28.46 -27.22 -26.04
N LEU A 802 -29.16 -26.25 -25.44
CA LEU A 802 -29.32 -24.91 -25.98
C LEU A 802 -27.95 -24.29 -26.30
N SER A 803 -27.80 -23.67 -27.48
CA SER A 803 -26.53 -23.05 -27.87
C SER A 803 -26.44 -21.58 -27.48
N THR A 804 -25.22 -21.07 -27.44
CA THR A 804 -24.93 -19.64 -27.26
C THR A 804 -25.54 -18.76 -28.35
N THR A 805 -25.77 -19.28 -29.55
CA THR A 805 -26.38 -18.53 -30.67
C THR A 805 -27.89 -18.41 -30.61
N ASP A 806 -28.53 -19.18 -29.73
CA ASP A 806 -30.00 -19.32 -29.69
C ASP A 806 -30.59 -18.55 -28.50
N VAL A 807 -29.74 -17.87 -27.74
CA VAL A 807 -30.08 -16.92 -26.67
C VAL A 807 -29.86 -15.48 -27.11
N ASP A 808 -30.54 -14.54 -26.45
CA ASP A 808 -30.35 -13.11 -26.72
C ASP A 808 -28.87 -12.71 -26.49
N PRO A 809 -28.20 -12.11 -27.49
CA PRO A 809 -26.78 -11.80 -27.38
C PRO A 809 -26.43 -10.79 -26.28
N GLU A 810 -27.30 -9.80 -26.04
CA GLU A 810 -27.05 -8.80 -25.00
C GLU A 810 -27.17 -9.43 -23.62
N TRP A 811 -28.20 -10.27 -23.41
CA TRP A 811 -28.36 -11.03 -22.18
C TRP A 811 -27.19 -12.00 -21.94
N PHE A 812 -26.77 -12.74 -22.96
CA PHE A 812 -25.67 -13.69 -22.84
C PHE A 812 -24.36 -12.97 -22.51
N GLU A 813 -24.02 -11.90 -23.23
CA GLU A 813 -22.81 -11.11 -22.94
C GLU A 813 -22.83 -10.51 -21.52
N GLN A 814 -23.99 -10.11 -21.01
CA GLN A 814 -24.12 -9.57 -19.64
C GLN A 814 -23.96 -10.64 -18.54
N ASN A 815 -24.40 -11.88 -18.79
CA ASN A 815 -24.41 -12.95 -17.78
C ASN A 815 -23.26 -13.95 -17.94
N ALA A 816 -22.59 -13.98 -19.08
CA ALA A 816 -21.45 -14.86 -19.37
C ALA A 816 -20.14 -14.10 -19.60
N TYR A 817 -20.18 -12.78 -19.85
CA TYR A 817 -19.01 -11.97 -20.22
C TYR A 817 -18.24 -12.48 -21.45
N GLU A 818 -18.91 -13.26 -22.30
CA GLU A 818 -18.38 -13.85 -23.52
C GLU A 818 -19.31 -13.53 -24.71
N PRO A 819 -18.78 -13.47 -25.95
CA PRO A 819 -19.64 -13.35 -27.13
C PRO A 819 -20.38 -14.66 -27.42
N VAL A 820 -21.58 -14.53 -28.00
CA VAL A 820 -22.41 -15.67 -28.44
C VAL A 820 -21.76 -16.52 -29.55
N GLU A 821 -20.82 -15.94 -30.30
CA GLU A 821 -20.09 -16.63 -31.36
C GLU A 821 -18.66 -16.99 -30.92
N PRO A 822 -18.13 -18.17 -31.28
CA PRO A 822 -18.78 -19.22 -32.07
C PRO A 822 -19.86 -19.99 -31.29
N SER A 823 -20.91 -20.43 -31.98
CA SER A 823 -21.96 -21.31 -31.43
C SER A 823 -21.38 -22.49 -30.63
N ARG A 824 -21.77 -22.61 -29.36
CA ARG A 824 -21.33 -23.67 -28.43
C ARG A 824 -22.40 -23.93 -27.35
N PRO A 825 -22.43 -25.11 -26.71
CA PRO A 825 -23.41 -25.40 -25.66
C PRO A 825 -23.25 -24.47 -24.45
N LEU A 826 -24.35 -24.03 -23.83
CA LEU A 826 -24.31 -23.11 -22.68
C LEU A 826 -23.44 -23.62 -21.52
N SER A 827 -23.45 -24.92 -21.24
CA SER A 827 -22.64 -25.56 -20.20
C SER A 827 -21.15 -25.48 -20.46
N SER A 828 -20.73 -25.05 -21.66
CA SER A 828 -19.32 -24.82 -22.01
C SER A 828 -18.85 -23.37 -21.82
N THR A 829 -19.69 -22.51 -21.23
CA THR A 829 -19.49 -21.05 -21.08
C THR A 829 -19.41 -20.62 -19.61
N TYR A 830 -19.08 -19.36 -19.33
CA TYR A 830 -19.17 -18.74 -17.98
C TYR A 830 -20.55 -18.15 -17.69
N LEU A 831 -21.59 -18.58 -18.41
CA LEU A 831 -22.94 -18.12 -18.16
C LEU A 831 -23.34 -18.43 -16.71
N THR A 832 -23.53 -17.39 -15.90
CA THR A 832 -23.97 -17.51 -14.51
C THR A 832 -25.25 -16.71 -14.32
N PRO A 833 -26.42 -17.22 -14.77
CA PRO A 833 -27.65 -16.47 -14.62
C PRO A 833 -28.04 -16.51 -13.15
N TYR A 834 -28.32 -15.33 -12.59
CA TYR A 834 -28.67 -15.17 -11.19
C TYR A 834 -30.00 -14.44 -11.06
N VAL A 835 -30.73 -14.75 -9.99
CA VAL A 835 -31.94 -14.02 -9.61
C VAL A 835 -31.62 -13.17 -8.39
N PHE A 836 -32.16 -11.96 -8.39
CA PHE A 836 -31.80 -10.92 -7.45
C PHE A 836 -33.06 -10.39 -6.76
N PHE A 837 -32.99 -10.31 -5.43
CA PHE A 837 -34.04 -9.75 -4.59
C PHE A 837 -33.53 -8.45 -3.99
N ASP A 838 -34.19 -7.34 -4.33
CA ASP A 838 -34.01 -6.08 -3.62
C ASP A 838 -34.38 -6.24 -2.13
N PRO A 839 -33.75 -5.50 -1.20
CA PRO A 839 -34.18 -5.41 0.19
C PRO A 839 -35.69 -5.28 0.33
N GLY A 840 -36.29 -6.13 1.16
CA GLY A 840 -37.74 -6.17 1.37
C GLY A 840 -38.57 -6.81 0.25
N VAL A 841 -37.98 -7.21 -0.88
CA VAL A 841 -38.66 -7.89 -1.99
C VAL A 841 -38.55 -9.39 -1.83
N THR A 842 -39.68 -10.10 -1.91
CA THR A 842 -39.73 -11.55 -1.70
C THR A 842 -39.96 -12.35 -2.97
N THR A 843 -40.07 -11.71 -4.13
CA THR A 843 -40.34 -12.41 -5.40
C THR A 843 -39.50 -11.82 -6.51
N ALA A 844 -38.87 -12.68 -7.31
CA ALA A 844 -38.10 -12.30 -8.48
C ALA A 844 -38.21 -13.40 -9.54
N GLU A 845 -37.88 -13.10 -10.78
CA GLU A 845 -37.91 -14.07 -11.87
C GLU A 845 -36.52 -14.18 -12.51
N LEU A 846 -36.08 -15.41 -12.73
CA LEU A 846 -34.94 -15.71 -13.59
C LEU A 846 -35.46 -15.93 -15.00
N THR A 847 -34.83 -15.30 -15.99
CA THR A 847 -35.20 -15.45 -17.39
C THR A 847 -34.02 -15.85 -18.26
N VAL A 848 -34.29 -16.67 -19.26
CA VAL A 848 -33.36 -17.01 -20.35
C VAL A 848 -34.08 -16.66 -21.66
N PRO A 849 -33.86 -15.46 -22.22
CA PRO A 849 -34.44 -15.04 -23.49
C PRO A 849 -33.77 -15.78 -24.65
N THR A 850 -34.59 -16.35 -25.54
CA THR A 850 -34.13 -17.05 -26.76
C THR A 850 -34.36 -16.19 -27.99
N VAL A 851 -33.62 -16.43 -29.06
CA VAL A 851 -33.78 -15.76 -30.35
C VAL A 851 -34.26 -16.72 -31.42
N THR A 852 -34.76 -16.19 -32.54
CA THR A 852 -35.06 -16.98 -33.74
C THR A 852 -33.94 -16.78 -34.74
N ASP A 853 -33.36 -17.87 -35.24
CA ASP A 853 -32.25 -17.83 -36.19
C ASP A 853 -32.62 -18.35 -37.60
N GLY A 854 -33.81 -18.96 -37.72
CA GLY A 854 -34.36 -19.48 -38.96
C GLY A 854 -33.75 -20.82 -39.42
N LEU A 855 -33.01 -21.50 -38.55
CA LEU A 855 -32.57 -22.88 -38.74
C LEU A 855 -33.69 -23.85 -38.32
N THR A 856 -33.61 -25.09 -38.79
CA THR A 856 -34.51 -26.16 -38.33
C THR A 856 -33.71 -27.06 -37.41
N GLU A 857 -34.05 -27.00 -36.13
CA GLU A 857 -33.29 -27.60 -35.05
C GLU A 857 -34.18 -28.56 -34.24
N PRO A 858 -33.61 -29.57 -33.56
CA PRO A 858 -34.37 -30.39 -32.62
C PRO A 858 -34.79 -29.56 -31.39
N ASP A 859 -35.69 -30.09 -30.56
CA ASP A 859 -35.93 -29.52 -29.22
C ASP A 859 -34.59 -29.44 -28.46
N GLU A 860 -34.28 -28.25 -27.96
CA GLU A 860 -33.08 -27.97 -27.18
C GLU A 860 -33.44 -27.73 -25.72
N ALA A 861 -32.53 -28.09 -24.82
CA ALA A 861 -32.75 -28.06 -23.39
C ALA A 861 -31.68 -27.24 -22.66
N VAL A 862 -32.10 -26.58 -21.58
CA VAL A 862 -31.21 -25.95 -20.60
C VAL A 862 -31.42 -26.60 -19.24
N GLU A 863 -30.33 -26.88 -18.52
CA GLU A 863 -30.34 -27.39 -17.15
C GLU A 863 -29.45 -26.48 -16.29
N LEU A 864 -30.04 -25.68 -15.39
CA LEU A 864 -29.32 -24.74 -14.53
C LEU A 864 -29.22 -25.30 -13.10
N HIS A 865 -27.99 -25.47 -12.59
CA HIS A 865 -27.70 -25.96 -11.24
C HIS A 865 -27.41 -24.80 -10.31
N PHE A 866 -27.85 -24.91 -9.06
CA PHE A 866 -27.58 -23.89 -8.05
C PHE A 866 -26.16 -24.01 -7.51
N VAL A 867 -25.46 -22.87 -7.44
CA VAL A 867 -24.10 -22.79 -6.90
C VAL A 867 -23.99 -21.84 -5.71
N TYR A 868 -25.01 -21.02 -5.46
CA TYR A 868 -25.10 -20.13 -4.30
C TYR A 868 -26.54 -19.75 -3.96
N GLY A 869 -26.83 -19.52 -2.66
CA GLY A 869 -28.08 -18.94 -2.15
C GLY A 869 -29.28 -19.90 -2.09
N TYR A 870 -29.18 -21.11 -2.64
CA TYR A 870 -30.23 -22.13 -2.56
C TYR A 870 -29.69 -23.52 -2.87
N GLU A 871 -30.14 -24.54 -2.13
CA GLU A 871 -29.91 -25.95 -2.44
C GLU A 871 -31.22 -26.60 -2.90
N GLY A 872 -31.33 -26.89 -4.20
CA GLY A 872 -32.54 -27.49 -4.79
C GLY A 872 -32.29 -28.24 -6.09
N PRO A 873 -33.35 -28.85 -6.68
CA PRO A 873 -33.23 -29.53 -7.98
C PRO A 873 -32.94 -28.54 -9.11
N PRO A 874 -32.22 -28.92 -10.17
CA PRO A 874 -31.87 -28.01 -11.24
C PRO A 874 -33.10 -27.47 -11.96
N LEU A 875 -32.99 -26.24 -12.48
CA LEU A 875 -34.01 -25.65 -13.34
C LEU A 875 -33.89 -26.25 -14.73
N THR A 876 -34.97 -26.80 -15.25
CA THR A 876 -35.01 -27.39 -16.59
C THR A 876 -35.91 -26.57 -17.50
N GLY A 877 -35.44 -26.26 -18.70
CA GLY A 877 -36.22 -25.58 -19.74
C GLY A 877 -36.03 -26.22 -21.11
N VAL A 878 -37.05 -26.12 -21.98
CA VAL A 878 -37.02 -26.65 -23.35
C VAL A 878 -37.42 -25.58 -24.36
N VAL A 879 -36.59 -25.39 -25.38
CA VAL A 879 -36.88 -24.56 -26.54
C VAL A 879 -37.27 -25.48 -27.70
N THR A 880 -38.49 -25.35 -28.21
CA THR A 880 -38.97 -26.19 -29.31
C THR A 880 -38.53 -25.62 -30.65
N GLY A 881 -37.75 -26.40 -31.39
CA GLY A 881 -37.28 -26.04 -32.73
C GLY A 881 -38.39 -26.09 -33.78
N GLY A 882 -38.28 -25.23 -34.80
CA GLY A 882 -39.26 -25.04 -35.89
C GLY A 882 -39.07 -25.91 -37.13
#